data_AF-A0A813FRM5-F1
#
_entry.id   AF-A0A813FRM5-F1
#
_cell.length_a   1.000
_cell.length_b   1.000
_cell.length_c   1.000
_cell.angle_alpha   90.00
_cell.angle_beta   90.00
_cell.angle_gamma   90.00
#
_symmetry.space_group_name_H-M   'P 1'
#
loop_
_entity.id
_entity.type
_entity.pdbx_description
1 polymer ?
#
loop_
_entity_poly.entity_id
_entity_poly.type
_entity_poly.pdbx_seq_one_letter_code
_entity_poly.pdbx_strand_id
1 'polypeptide(L)'
;VSQVAGLLTDNFALRHMYVATEACNLLLALAMLFGHSHPSLLFFLNVGLGLIFSFSQPVTKSMPPAVVAAHRHEDLAIVNGWDLTCDKVGRYLAPIAYAVISSTHGFGFAVRLSCGLYALLTVLRACVKVSEPPPKEKVEGAIRPTVGKKLWGLLQQVWDGVMSLRRDRVLRLLILNTLVTNVFLYPLNSVHFPVLFKQMAEASSSVEIDQTVVGSLLAGAMSLMRIKKKKAWMNYTALVSLGGVVGPFLSNLMIYMLESYSASQKKDRLKVGVMFGVAGQIVTSAILALIVSVSWSLGTGMLVLLLVLAWVLTIAVNNIVTTYFNSISQEKLQRGERGRFIANIMTMFTLGSSLGTLLYSRVISGDGDGRDVSGSVNLLLCGLMIKVLILATSSDFVFLQCFMEMAHLVQAKVRWSLVWVSVLLLGVVTEMLFNLHLLQKKRQFALPREIIRDYFSMFSFPARMEPLPAATAEQAPATAADGDSARKRKLGGDDADGGEDAKKSKGAADAADAVAAGAALELQVPPGEVEALAKRVASEATLVAGICPGFLSSQSRWAGLTDWAQRLCSLGEPAKDELLYWETYLAKPRERGHAQLLRQVREDFADMAERLVEHGCSEASAAVARETENVDALCDLLQQLLTLLEAGTAAAAEDLLETSALGPSGKGKGKGGAKGQSAGADGDAPPPPPQRRFFAVRLDLCQEGCAKFHDDRRFTTVRLVLPLFGAGPVLAARENVDWVFWKQEDGLLDKVGESTPQEANDLIKAWNEKVCPPSKETPTSQGSLVVLKGGTHSEKPLLHRATYCPVADPAKPQQAPPFQLLITVDHVTADVRDQLIEMNLDSEDDGEEGEEGDPEED
;
A
#
# COMPACT_ATOMS: atom_id res chain seq x y z
N VAL A 1 -15.23 -5.34 -26.70
CA VAL A 1 -14.31 -4.23 -27.03
C VAL A 1 -13.36 -3.89 -25.89
N SER A 2 -13.86 -3.60 -24.67
CA SER A 2 -13.00 -3.31 -23.50
C SER A 2 -11.86 -4.33 -23.31
N GLN A 3 -12.18 -5.63 -23.39
CA GLN A 3 -11.16 -6.71 -23.31
C GLN A 3 -10.05 -6.61 -24.36
N VAL A 4 -10.43 -6.30 -25.60
CA VAL A 4 -9.48 -6.11 -26.69
C VAL A 4 -8.62 -4.87 -26.43
N ALA A 5 -9.22 -3.79 -25.92
CA ALA A 5 -8.49 -2.59 -25.56
C ALA A 5 -7.47 -2.86 -24.44
N GLY A 6 -7.88 -3.55 -23.37
CA GLY A 6 -6.97 -3.92 -22.28
C GLY A 6 -5.76 -4.73 -22.76
N LEU A 7 -5.99 -5.66 -23.69
CA LEU A 7 -4.90 -6.39 -24.33
C LEU A 7 -3.99 -5.49 -25.17
N LEU A 8 -4.56 -4.61 -26.00
CA LEU A 8 -3.76 -3.73 -26.84
C LEU A 8 -2.95 -2.75 -25.97
N THR A 9 -3.53 -2.24 -24.88
CA THR A 9 -2.86 -1.44 -23.85
C THR A 9 -1.61 -2.12 -23.31
N ASP A 10 -1.63 -3.43 -23.09
CA ASP A 10 -0.50 -4.17 -22.55
C ASP A 10 0.62 -4.44 -23.61
N ASN A 11 0.30 -4.36 -24.91
CA ASN A 11 1.18 -4.81 -25.99
C ASN A 11 1.63 -3.71 -26.96
N PHE A 12 1.00 -2.54 -26.94
CA PHE A 12 1.28 -1.45 -27.87
C PHE A 12 1.66 -0.17 -27.12
N ALA A 13 2.33 0.74 -27.83
CA ALA A 13 2.67 2.07 -27.34
C ALA A 13 1.40 2.82 -26.89
N LEU A 14 1.32 3.08 -25.59
CA LEU A 14 0.13 3.64 -24.94
C LEU A 14 -0.24 5.01 -25.52
N ARG A 15 0.78 5.82 -25.85
CA ARG A 15 0.58 7.15 -26.45
C ARG A 15 -0.17 7.06 -27.78
N HIS A 16 0.21 6.12 -28.65
CA HIS A 16 -0.43 5.95 -29.95
C HIS A 16 -1.89 5.54 -29.82
N MET A 17 -2.21 4.63 -28.89
CA MET A 17 -3.60 4.24 -28.63
C MET A 17 -4.41 5.40 -28.06
N TYR A 18 -3.81 6.18 -27.17
CA TYR A 18 -4.45 7.34 -26.54
C TYR A 18 -4.83 8.42 -27.55
N VAL A 19 -3.98 8.66 -28.56
CA VAL A 19 -4.25 9.60 -29.68
C VAL A 19 -5.22 9.00 -30.69
N ALA A 20 -5.02 7.73 -31.10
CA ALA A 20 -5.86 7.06 -32.08
C ALA A 20 -7.33 7.01 -31.64
N THR A 21 -7.57 6.85 -30.34
CA THR A 21 -8.92 6.80 -29.79
C THR A 21 -9.67 8.12 -29.99
N GLU A 22 -9.03 9.27 -29.78
CA GLU A 22 -9.67 10.57 -30.02
C GLU A 22 -9.80 10.89 -31.51
N ALA A 23 -8.83 10.48 -32.32
CA ALA A 23 -8.95 10.58 -33.78
C ALA A 23 -10.19 9.81 -34.27
N CYS A 24 -10.47 8.62 -33.70
CA CYS A 24 -11.68 7.87 -34.04
C CYS A 24 -12.97 8.56 -33.53
N ASN A 25 -12.96 9.16 -32.33
CA ASN A 25 -14.08 9.99 -31.86
C ASN A 25 -14.36 11.18 -32.79
N LEU A 26 -13.30 11.86 -33.26
CA LEU A 26 -13.39 12.94 -34.24
C LEU A 26 -14.03 12.45 -35.54
N LEU A 27 -13.62 11.29 -36.06
CA LEU A 27 -14.20 10.70 -37.27
C LEU A 27 -15.70 10.39 -37.09
N LEU A 28 -16.12 9.86 -35.94
CA LEU A 28 -17.53 9.63 -35.66
C LEU A 28 -18.32 10.95 -35.54
N ALA A 29 -17.76 11.97 -34.89
CA ALA A 29 -18.37 13.30 -34.80
C ALA A 29 -18.51 13.95 -36.19
N LEU A 30 -17.49 13.83 -37.05
CA LEU A 30 -17.55 14.27 -38.45
C LEU A 30 -18.62 13.51 -39.22
N ALA A 31 -18.73 12.19 -39.04
CA ALA A 31 -19.79 11.41 -39.66
C ALA A 31 -21.19 11.84 -39.19
N MET A 32 -21.35 12.27 -37.93
CA MET A 32 -22.61 12.86 -37.43
C MET A 32 -22.97 14.16 -38.16
N LEU A 33 -21.99 14.99 -38.58
CA LEU A 33 -22.27 16.21 -39.34
C LEU A 33 -22.98 15.90 -40.66
N PHE A 34 -22.51 14.89 -41.38
CA PHE A 34 -23.08 14.49 -42.67
C PHE A 34 -24.30 13.59 -42.54
N GLY A 35 -24.43 12.88 -41.41
CA GLY A 35 -25.40 11.80 -41.22
C GLY A 35 -26.63 12.11 -40.39
N HIS A 36 -26.74 13.32 -39.82
CA HIS A 36 -27.77 13.64 -38.83
C HIS A 36 -29.22 13.57 -39.33
N SER A 37 -29.44 13.59 -40.66
CA SER A 37 -30.76 13.45 -41.28
C SER A 37 -31.24 11.98 -41.36
N HIS A 38 -30.35 11.00 -41.16
CA HIS A 38 -30.65 9.57 -41.32
C HIS A 38 -30.69 8.86 -39.97
N PRO A 39 -31.88 8.46 -39.46
CA PRO A 39 -32.01 7.80 -38.16
C PRO A 39 -31.18 6.52 -38.01
N SER A 40 -31.10 5.71 -39.07
CA SER A 40 -30.28 4.49 -39.08
C SER A 40 -28.80 4.79 -38.92
N LEU A 41 -28.30 5.85 -39.56
CA LEU A 41 -26.90 6.27 -39.43
C LEU A 41 -26.63 6.80 -38.02
N LEU A 42 -27.53 7.59 -37.44
CA LEU A 42 -27.44 8.02 -36.04
C LEU A 42 -27.40 6.84 -35.07
N PHE A 43 -28.18 5.79 -35.32
CA PHE A 43 -28.12 4.56 -34.52
C PHE A 43 -26.74 3.90 -34.59
N PHE A 44 -26.19 3.69 -35.80
CA PHE A 44 -24.86 3.09 -35.96
C PHE A 44 -23.74 3.97 -35.39
N LEU A 45 -23.85 5.30 -35.50
CA LEU A 45 -22.89 6.23 -34.90
C LEU A 45 -22.94 6.17 -33.37
N ASN A 46 -24.13 6.04 -32.78
CA ASN A 46 -24.26 5.87 -31.33
C ASN A 46 -23.65 4.54 -30.85
N VAL A 47 -23.88 3.44 -31.59
CA VAL A 47 -23.20 2.17 -31.32
C VAL A 47 -21.68 2.34 -31.43
N GLY A 48 -21.21 3.00 -32.49
CA GLY A 48 -19.79 3.32 -32.70
C GLY A 48 -19.18 4.09 -31.53
N LEU A 49 -19.84 5.15 -31.06
CA LEU A 49 -19.40 5.94 -29.90
C LEU A 49 -19.32 5.08 -28.63
N GLY A 50 -20.31 4.21 -28.40
CA GLY A 50 -20.29 3.27 -27.27
C GLY A 50 -19.14 2.25 -27.34
N LEU A 51 -18.83 1.76 -28.54
CA LEU A 51 -17.70 0.85 -28.76
C LEU A 51 -16.36 1.57 -28.55
N ILE A 52 -16.20 2.79 -29.09
CA ILE A 52 -14.98 3.59 -28.87
C ILE A 52 -14.83 3.96 -27.40
N PHE A 53 -15.90 4.33 -26.71
CA PHE A 53 -15.86 4.61 -25.28
C PHE A 53 -15.43 3.38 -24.47
N SER A 54 -15.93 2.20 -24.83
CA SER A 54 -15.49 0.93 -24.22
C SER A 54 -14.02 0.63 -24.50
N PHE A 55 -13.49 1.11 -25.63
CA PHE A 55 -12.07 0.99 -25.98
C PHE A 55 -11.21 2.03 -25.25
N SER A 56 -11.70 3.26 -25.10
CA SER A 56 -10.95 4.38 -24.55
C SER A 56 -10.65 4.19 -23.07
N GLN A 57 -11.59 3.62 -22.31
CA GLN A 57 -11.46 3.55 -20.86
C GLN A 57 -10.23 2.78 -20.36
N PRO A 58 -9.94 1.55 -20.83
CA PRO A 58 -8.71 0.86 -20.41
C PRO A 58 -7.43 1.61 -20.80
N VAL A 59 -7.44 2.28 -21.95
CA VAL A 59 -6.30 3.07 -22.44
C VAL A 59 -6.09 4.29 -21.54
N THR A 60 -7.13 5.10 -21.30
CA THR A 60 -7.04 6.32 -20.50
C THR A 60 -6.70 6.02 -19.04
N LYS A 61 -7.30 4.99 -18.44
CA LYS A 61 -7.03 4.61 -17.03
C LYS A 61 -5.66 3.98 -16.81
N SER A 62 -4.96 3.60 -17.88
CA SER A 62 -3.57 3.14 -17.82
C SER A 62 -2.54 4.26 -17.99
N MET A 63 -2.98 5.48 -18.32
CA MET A 63 -2.10 6.63 -18.52
C MET A 63 -1.46 7.20 -17.25
N PRO A 64 -2.16 7.33 -16.09
CA PRO A 64 -1.58 8.02 -14.93
C PRO A 64 -0.19 7.48 -14.51
N PRO A 65 0.03 6.16 -14.38
CA PRO A 65 1.35 5.62 -14.05
C PRO A 65 2.41 5.77 -15.16
N ALA A 66 1.99 6.10 -16.39
CA ALA A 66 2.91 6.31 -17.52
C ALA A 66 3.29 7.79 -17.69
N VAL A 67 2.56 8.70 -17.02
CA VAL A 67 2.81 10.15 -17.01
C VAL A 67 3.52 10.57 -15.72
N VAL A 68 3.18 9.95 -14.60
CA VAL A 68 3.87 10.15 -13.31
C VAL A 68 5.23 9.46 -13.36
N ALA A 69 6.30 10.19 -12.99
CA ALA A 69 7.64 9.62 -12.92
C ALA A 69 7.72 8.55 -11.82
N ALA A 70 8.57 7.53 -12.01
CA ALA A 70 8.67 6.41 -11.06
C ALA A 70 9.00 6.87 -9.63
N HIS A 71 9.84 7.88 -9.46
CA HIS A 71 10.18 8.43 -8.14
C HIS A 71 9.03 9.22 -7.47
N ARG A 72 7.94 9.53 -8.18
CA ARG A 72 6.77 10.27 -7.64
C ARG A 72 5.52 9.42 -7.54
N HIS A 73 5.67 8.13 -7.21
CA HIS A 73 4.51 7.26 -7.01
C HIS A 73 3.57 7.77 -5.91
N GLU A 74 4.08 8.63 -5.01
CA GLU A 74 3.26 9.36 -4.07
C GLU A 74 2.15 10.21 -4.74
N ASP A 75 2.42 10.89 -5.85
CA ASP A 75 1.45 11.76 -6.51
C ASP A 75 0.33 11.02 -7.25
N LEU A 76 0.39 9.69 -7.32
CA LEU A 76 -0.51 8.89 -8.14
C LEU A 76 -1.98 9.04 -7.73
N ALA A 77 -2.27 9.17 -6.43
CA ALA A 77 -3.63 9.43 -5.93
C ALA A 77 -4.16 10.81 -6.36
N ILE A 78 -3.30 11.83 -6.35
CA ILE A 78 -3.66 13.20 -6.76
C ILE A 78 -3.96 13.20 -8.26
N VAL A 79 -3.09 12.61 -9.08
CA VAL A 79 -3.27 12.54 -10.54
C VAL A 79 -4.51 11.72 -10.90
N ASN A 80 -4.72 10.56 -10.26
CA ASN A 80 -5.94 9.77 -10.44
C ASN A 80 -7.20 10.55 -10.01
N GLY A 81 -7.11 11.36 -8.94
CA GLY A 81 -8.18 12.22 -8.46
C GLY A 81 -8.58 13.27 -9.49
N TRP A 82 -7.61 13.95 -10.11
CA TRP A 82 -7.86 14.90 -11.18
C TRP A 82 -8.38 14.25 -12.47
N ASP A 83 -7.82 13.12 -12.91
CA ASP A 83 -8.32 12.38 -14.07
C ASP A 83 -9.81 12.02 -13.89
N LEU A 84 -10.15 11.47 -12.72
CA LEU A 84 -11.51 11.08 -12.41
C LEU A 84 -12.45 12.28 -12.22
N THR A 85 -11.94 13.39 -11.68
CA THR A 85 -12.70 14.64 -11.54
C THR A 85 -13.05 15.23 -12.90
N CYS A 86 -12.08 15.34 -13.81
CA CYS A 86 -12.31 15.81 -15.17
C CYS A 86 -13.34 14.94 -15.91
N ASP A 87 -13.22 13.60 -15.79
CA ASP A 87 -14.17 12.66 -16.39
C ASP A 87 -15.60 12.85 -15.84
N LYS A 88 -15.78 12.92 -14.52
CA LYS A 88 -17.12 13.11 -13.94
C LYS A 88 -17.71 14.48 -14.26
N VAL A 89 -16.93 15.56 -14.09
CA VAL A 89 -17.37 16.92 -14.41
C VAL A 89 -17.81 16.99 -15.88
N GLY A 90 -17.02 16.43 -16.80
CA GLY A 90 -17.38 16.33 -18.21
C GLY A 90 -18.71 15.62 -18.44
N ARG A 91 -18.93 14.45 -17.83
CA ARG A 91 -20.18 13.68 -17.96
C ARG A 91 -21.41 14.42 -17.45
N TYR A 92 -21.30 15.14 -16.33
CA TYR A 92 -22.42 15.86 -15.73
C TYR A 92 -22.68 17.23 -16.38
N LEU A 93 -21.63 17.89 -16.88
CA LEU A 93 -21.76 19.18 -17.56
C LEU A 93 -22.22 19.02 -19.02
N ALA A 94 -21.84 17.93 -19.69
CA ALA A 94 -22.13 17.71 -21.12
C ALA A 94 -23.63 17.81 -21.48
N PRO A 95 -24.59 17.21 -20.74
CA PRO A 95 -26.02 17.37 -21.04
C PRO A 95 -26.50 18.82 -20.92
N ILE A 96 -25.97 19.58 -19.96
CA ILE A 96 -26.32 21.00 -19.74
C ILE A 96 -25.76 21.84 -20.89
N ALA A 97 -24.46 21.69 -21.18
CA ALA A 97 -23.80 22.39 -22.27
C ALA A 97 -24.50 22.09 -23.61
N TYR A 98 -24.79 20.82 -23.89
CA TYR A 98 -25.53 20.42 -25.07
C TYR A 98 -26.93 21.03 -25.11
N ALA A 99 -27.69 21.03 -24.01
CA ALA A 99 -29.02 21.63 -23.97
C ALA A 99 -28.99 23.14 -24.25
N VAL A 100 -28.02 23.86 -23.67
CA VAL A 100 -27.85 25.30 -23.90
C VAL A 100 -27.44 25.57 -25.35
N ILE A 101 -26.43 24.88 -25.86
CA ILE A 101 -25.89 25.10 -27.21
C ILE A 101 -26.91 24.69 -28.27
N SER A 102 -27.53 23.52 -28.15
CA SER A 102 -28.53 23.04 -29.12
C SER A 102 -29.80 23.88 -29.14
N SER A 103 -30.22 24.44 -28.00
CA SER A 103 -31.40 25.33 -27.95
C SER A 103 -31.15 26.72 -28.53
N THR A 104 -29.91 27.20 -28.46
CA THR A 104 -29.54 28.55 -28.93
C THR A 104 -29.06 28.57 -30.38
N HIS A 105 -28.28 27.57 -30.79
CA HIS A 105 -27.60 27.53 -32.09
C HIS A 105 -27.99 26.31 -32.96
N GLY A 106 -28.85 25.44 -32.45
CA GLY A 106 -29.29 24.22 -33.15
C GLY A 106 -28.33 23.04 -33.02
N PHE A 107 -28.80 21.86 -33.44
CA PHE A 107 -28.05 20.60 -33.35
C PHE A 107 -26.74 20.61 -34.16
N GLY A 108 -26.80 21.10 -35.40
CA GLY A 108 -25.63 21.11 -36.29
C GLY A 108 -24.46 21.91 -35.72
N PHE A 109 -24.73 23.03 -35.05
CA PHE A 109 -23.69 23.81 -34.37
C PHE A 109 -23.08 23.04 -33.19
N ALA A 110 -23.90 22.36 -32.38
CA ALA A 110 -23.41 21.53 -31.29
C ALA A 110 -22.45 20.43 -31.79
N VAL A 111 -22.79 19.75 -32.90
CA VAL A 111 -21.91 18.73 -33.49
C VAL A 111 -20.61 19.35 -34.03
N ARG A 112 -20.66 20.52 -34.68
CA ARG A 112 -19.43 21.22 -35.14
C ARG A 112 -18.53 21.60 -33.98
N LEU A 113 -19.10 22.09 -32.88
CA LEU A 113 -18.34 22.38 -31.66
C LEU A 113 -17.69 21.12 -31.11
N SER A 114 -18.42 20.01 -31.03
CA SER A 114 -17.85 18.72 -30.62
C SER A 114 -16.70 18.27 -31.53
N CYS A 115 -16.81 18.45 -32.85
CA CYS A 115 -15.71 18.18 -33.78
C CYS A 115 -14.49 19.05 -33.48
N GLY A 116 -14.68 20.36 -33.25
CA GLY A 116 -13.61 21.27 -32.87
C GLY A 116 -12.92 20.85 -31.56
N LEU A 117 -13.70 20.45 -30.56
CA LEU A 117 -13.17 19.95 -29.28
C LEU A 117 -12.40 18.64 -29.45
N TYR A 118 -12.89 17.67 -30.23
CA TYR A 118 -12.16 16.42 -30.49
C TYR A 118 -10.88 16.65 -31.31
N ALA A 119 -10.89 17.57 -32.27
CA ALA A 119 -9.69 17.95 -33.00
C ALA A 119 -8.64 18.57 -32.07
N LEU A 120 -9.06 19.53 -31.23
CA LEU A 120 -8.18 20.14 -30.22
C LEU A 120 -7.63 19.08 -29.26
N LEU A 121 -8.48 18.20 -28.73
CA LEU A 121 -8.07 17.13 -27.81
C LEU A 121 -7.09 16.15 -28.47
N THR A 122 -7.29 15.81 -29.75
CA THR A 122 -6.37 14.93 -30.49
C THR A 122 -4.97 15.57 -30.57
N VAL A 123 -4.91 16.87 -30.88
CA VAL A 123 -3.64 17.63 -30.90
C VAL A 123 -3.01 17.69 -29.51
N LEU A 124 -3.78 18.06 -28.49
CA LEU A 124 -3.29 18.15 -27.11
C LEU A 124 -2.73 16.80 -26.63
N ARG A 125 -3.43 15.69 -26.90
CA ARG A 125 -2.96 14.35 -26.55
C ARG A 125 -1.72 13.92 -27.33
N ALA A 126 -1.59 14.35 -28.59
CA ALA A 126 -0.38 14.10 -29.36
C ALA A 126 0.83 14.83 -28.77
N CYS A 127 0.63 15.97 -28.08
CA CYS A 127 1.69 16.71 -27.39
C CYS A 127 2.11 16.11 -26.04
N VAL A 128 1.30 15.23 -25.43
CA VAL A 128 1.62 14.62 -24.13
C VAL A 128 2.84 13.70 -24.27
N LYS A 129 3.86 13.96 -23.46
CA LYS A 129 5.01 13.07 -23.29
C LYS A 129 4.60 11.94 -22.35
N VAL A 130 4.85 10.70 -22.78
CA VAL A 130 4.53 9.49 -22.02
C VAL A 130 5.82 8.69 -21.90
N SER A 131 6.14 8.25 -20.68
CA SER A 131 7.28 7.36 -20.44
C SER A 131 6.91 5.95 -20.92
N GLU A 132 7.31 5.65 -22.14
CA GLU A 132 7.16 4.31 -22.72
C GLU A 132 8.37 3.46 -22.34
N PRO A 133 8.18 2.20 -21.92
CA PRO A 133 9.29 1.31 -21.69
C PRO A 133 9.92 0.98 -23.04
N PRO A 134 11.21 0.61 -23.09
CA PRO A 134 11.81 0.15 -24.33
C PRO A 134 10.93 -0.97 -24.93
N PRO A 135 10.63 -0.92 -26.23
CA PRO A 135 9.82 -1.93 -26.87
C PRO A 135 10.45 -3.29 -26.60
N LYS A 136 9.65 -4.27 -26.15
CA LYS A 136 10.13 -5.64 -25.92
C LYS A 136 10.91 -6.08 -27.15
N GLU A 137 12.19 -6.36 -26.95
CA GLU A 137 13.11 -6.74 -28.01
C GLU A 137 12.47 -7.91 -28.77
N LYS A 138 12.23 -7.73 -30.06
CA LYS A 138 11.62 -8.77 -30.87
C LYS A 138 12.61 -9.93 -30.86
N VAL A 139 12.25 -11.03 -30.19
CA VAL A 139 13.03 -12.27 -30.25
C VAL A 139 13.06 -12.71 -31.70
N GLU A 140 14.16 -12.41 -32.40
CA GLU A 140 14.38 -12.82 -33.78
C GLU A 140 14.40 -14.34 -33.83
N GLY A 141 13.45 -14.93 -34.57
CA GLY A 141 13.30 -16.39 -34.71
C GLY A 141 12.02 -16.98 -34.10
N ALA A 142 11.19 -16.21 -33.39
CA ALA A 142 9.92 -16.72 -32.90
C ALA A 142 8.94 -17.01 -34.06
N ILE A 143 8.61 -18.29 -34.26
CA ILE A 143 7.65 -18.77 -35.26
C ILE A 143 6.34 -17.99 -35.13
N ARG A 144 5.90 -17.33 -36.22
CA ARG A 144 4.64 -16.55 -36.24
C ARG A 144 3.48 -17.45 -35.77
N PRO A 145 2.84 -17.16 -34.62
CA PRO A 145 1.74 -17.99 -34.16
C PRO A 145 0.55 -17.86 -35.11
N THR A 146 -0.11 -18.99 -35.40
CA THR A 146 -1.34 -19.04 -36.20
C THR A 146 -2.45 -18.19 -35.54
N VAL A 147 -3.35 -17.63 -36.36
CA VAL A 147 -4.44 -16.76 -35.89
C VAL A 147 -5.27 -17.42 -34.78
N GLY A 148 -5.52 -18.74 -34.89
CA GLY A 148 -6.21 -19.51 -33.84
C GLY A 148 -5.45 -19.56 -32.51
N LYS A 149 -4.13 -19.77 -32.53
CA LYS A 149 -3.29 -19.73 -31.31
C LYS A 149 -3.26 -18.33 -30.70
N LYS A 150 -3.25 -17.28 -31.53
CA LYS A 150 -3.39 -15.90 -31.05
C LYS A 150 -4.73 -15.71 -30.35
N LEU A 151 -5.84 -16.11 -30.98
CA LEU A 151 -7.18 -15.94 -30.40
C LEU A 151 -7.37 -16.75 -29.11
N TRP A 152 -6.86 -17.98 -29.05
CA TRP A 152 -6.87 -18.78 -27.81
C TRP A 152 -6.01 -18.13 -26.72
N GLY A 153 -4.82 -17.65 -27.07
CA GLY A 153 -3.96 -16.88 -26.16
C GLY A 153 -4.64 -15.62 -25.64
N LEU A 154 -5.43 -14.92 -26.47
CA LEU A 154 -6.25 -13.78 -26.05
C LEU A 154 -7.29 -14.20 -25.00
N LEU A 155 -8.04 -15.28 -25.24
CA LEU A 155 -9.05 -15.78 -24.32
C LEU A 155 -8.43 -16.25 -22.99
N GLN A 156 -7.31 -16.97 -23.07
CA GLN A 156 -6.53 -17.37 -21.90
C GLN A 156 -6.08 -16.14 -21.11
N GLN A 157 -5.55 -15.12 -21.76
CA GLN A 157 -5.09 -13.89 -21.11
C GLN A 157 -6.23 -13.08 -20.47
N VAL A 158 -7.43 -13.08 -21.06
CA VAL A 158 -8.63 -12.49 -20.46
C VAL A 158 -9.01 -13.27 -19.21
N TRP A 159 -9.05 -14.60 -19.29
CA TRP A 159 -9.32 -15.48 -18.15
C TRP A 159 -8.30 -15.33 -17.02
N ASP A 160 -7.02 -15.26 -17.35
CA ASP A 160 -5.94 -15.01 -16.40
C ASP A 160 -6.11 -13.64 -15.73
N GLY A 161 -6.54 -12.63 -16.47
CA GLY A 161 -6.89 -11.32 -15.93
C GLY A 161 -8.14 -11.34 -15.03
N VAL A 162 -9.06 -12.30 -15.19
CA VAL A 162 -10.20 -12.51 -14.28
C VAL A 162 -9.73 -13.26 -13.04
N MET A 163 -8.86 -14.25 -13.21
CA MET A 163 -8.28 -15.01 -12.10
C MET A 163 -7.29 -14.19 -11.27
N SER A 164 -6.63 -13.19 -11.86
CA SER A 164 -5.76 -12.26 -11.12
C SER A 164 -6.55 -11.46 -10.08
N LEU A 165 -7.85 -11.19 -10.34
CA LEU A 165 -8.76 -10.60 -9.36
C LEU A 165 -8.85 -11.46 -8.08
N ARG A 166 -8.55 -12.77 -8.13
CA ARG A 166 -8.62 -13.66 -6.96
C ARG A 166 -7.40 -13.55 -6.03
N ARG A 167 -6.25 -13.08 -6.53
CA ARG A 167 -4.98 -13.14 -5.79
C ARG A 167 -4.93 -12.19 -4.60
N ASP A 168 -5.47 -10.98 -4.73
CA ASP A 168 -5.43 -9.97 -3.66
C ASP A 168 -6.77 -9.85 -2.94
N ARG A 169 -6.79 -10.02 -1.61
CA ARG A 169 -8.01 -9.90 -0.79
C ARG A 169 -8.54 -8.47 -0.74
N VAL A 170 -7.68 -7.46 -0.60
CA VAL A 170 -8.07 -6.04 -0.51
C VAL A 170 -8.69 -5.59 -1.83
N LEU A 171 -8.03 -5.94 -2.93
CA LEU A 171 -8.50 -5.57 -4.27
C LEU A 171 -9.86 -6.20 -4.59
N ARG A 172 -10.10 -7.45 -4.18
CA ARG A 172 -11.42 -8.10 -4.28
C ARG A 172 -12.51 -7.35 -3.54
N LEU A 173 -12.25 -6.97 -2.29
CA LEU A 173 -13.22 -6.24 -1.48
C LEU A 173 -13.54 -4.87 -2.09
N LEU A 174 -12.54 -4.19 -2.66
CA LEU A 174 -12.71 -2.93 -3.37
C LEU A 174 -13.51 -3.05 -4.67
N ILE A 175 -13.24 -4.10 -5.45
CA ILE A 175 -14.01 -4.43 -6.67
C ILE A 175 -15.47 -4.70 -6.29
N LEU A 176 -15.69 -5.52 -5.26
CA LEU A 176 -17.04 -5.84 -4.79
C LEU A 176 -17.77 -4.58 -4.30
N ASN A 177 -17.10 -3.72 -3.53
CA ASN A 177 -17.68 -2.45 -3.07
C ASN A 177 -18.08 -1.53 -4.23
N THR A 178 -17.22 -1.43 -5.26
CA THR A 178 -17.52 -0.62 -6.44
C THR A 178 -18.63 -1.25 -7.29
N LEU A 179 -18.69 -2.59 -7.39
CA LEU A 179 -19.79 -3.30 -8.05
C LEU A 179 -21.13 -3.03 -7.34
N VAL A 180 -21.16 -3.12 -6.01
CA VAL A 180 -22.34 -2.78 -5.18
C VAL A 180 -22.77 -1.35 -5.43
N THR A 181 -21.83 -0.42 -5.53
CA THR A 181 -22.11 0.99 -5.86
C THR A 181 -22.76 1.13 -7.26
N ASN A 182 -22.26 0.41 -8.27
CA ASN A 182 -22.83 0.43 -9.61
C ASN A 182 -24.23 -0.21 -9.69
N VAL A 183 -24.50 -1.26 -8.91
CA VAL A 183 -25.79 -1.96 -8.90
C VAL A 183 -26.85 -1.18 -8.11
N PHE A 184 -26.51 -0.67 -6.92
CA PHE A 184 -27.50 -0.17 -5.97
C PHE A 184 -27.57 1.36 -5.89
N LEU A 185 -26.53 2.09 -6.29
CA LEU A 185 -26.50 3.54 -6.06
C LEU A 185 -26.64 4.35 -7.34
N TYR A 186 -25.84 4.08 -8.37
CA TYR A 186 -25.91 4.87 -9.61
C TYR A 186 -27.26 4.84 -10.35
N PRO A 187 -28.00 3.72 -10.36
CA PRO A 187 -29.33 3.69 -10.98
C PRO A 187 -30.34 4.64 -10.32
N LEU A 188 -30.11 5.10 -9.09
CA LEU A 188 -30.97 6.12 -8.49
C LEU A 188 -31.01 7.38 -9.35
N ASN A 189 -29.84 7.88 -9.76
CA ASN A 189 -29.75 9.13 -10.51
C ASN A 189 -30.27 8.98 -11.95
N SER A 190 -30.05 7.82 -12.58
CA SER A 190 -30.46 7.60 -13.97
C SER A 190 -31.89 7.07 -14.15
N VAL A 191 -32.45 6.40 -13.13
CA VAL A 191 -33.77 5.75 -13.21
C VAL A 191 -34.73 6.31 -12.16
N HIS A 192 -34.36 6.26 -10.89
CA HIS A 192 -35.28 6.59 -9.80
C HIS A 192 -35.63 8.08 -9.73
N PHE A 193 -34.65 8.99 -9.68
CA PHE A 193 -34.90 10.42 -9.58
C PHE A 193 -35.75 10.99 -10.72
N PRO A 194 -35.51 10.64 -12.00
CA PRO A 194 -36.41 11.05 -13.09
C PRO A 194 -37.87 10.64 -12.87
N VAL A 195 -38.10 9.40 -12.42
CA VAL A 195 -39.46 8.90 -12.19
C VAL A 195 -40.09 9.57 -10.98
N LEU A 196 -39.36 9.69 -9.87
CA LEU A 196 -39.80 10.38 -8.67
C LEU A 196 -40.24 11.82 -8.97
N PHE A 197 -39.40 12.59 -9.67
CA PHE A 197 -39.73 13.96 -10.03
C PHE A 197 -40.88 14.06 -11.03
N LYS A 198 -41.00 13.11 -11.96
CA LYS A 198 -42.14 13.06 -12.88
C LYS A 198 -43.45 12.86 -12.12
N GLN A 199 -43.49 11.91 -11.20
CA GLN A 199 -44.68 11.62 -10.40
C GLN A 199 -45.03 12.78 -9.47
N MET A 200 -44.04 13.44 -8.87
CA MET A 200 -44.27 14.65 -8.07
C MET A 200 -44.82 15.79 -8.92
N ALA A 201 -44.25 16.04 -10.09
CA ALA A 201 -44.76 17.06 -11.00
C ALA A 201 -46.20 16.78 -11.46
N GLU A 202 -46.57 15.51 -11.64
CA GLU A 202 -47.93 15.08 -11.97
C GLU A 202 -48.90 15.20 -10.78
N ALA A 203 -48.42 14.91 -9.56
CA ALA A 203 -49.21 15.06 -8.33
C ALA A 203 -49.42 16.53 -7.92
N SER A 204 -48.48 17.42 -8.24
CA SER A 204 -48.54 18.85 -7.93
C SER A 204 -49.32 19.68 -8.95
N SER A 205 -50.36 19.12 -9.58
CA SER A 205 -51.14 19.76 -10.66
C SER A 205 -51.81 21.09 -10.28
N SER A 206 -51.81 21.47 -9.00
CA SER A 206 -52.01 22.87 -8.55
C SER A 206 -50.65 23.53 -8.35
N VAL A 207 -50.23 24.30 -9.34
CA VAL A 207 -48.99 25.09 -9.41
C VAL A 207 -49.00 26.20 -8.35
N GLU A 208 -48.91 25.85 -7.08
CA GLU A 208 -48.19 26.68 -6.13
C GLU A 208 -46.82 26.04 -6.02
N ILE A 209 -45.88 26.51 -6.87
CA ILE A 209 -44.47 26.39 -6.51
C ILE A 209 -44.39 27.08 -5.16
N ASP A 210 -44.32 26.27 -4.10
CA ASP A 210 -44.30 26.71 -2.72
C ASP A 210 -43.53 28.03 -2.64
N GLN A 211 -44.18 29.12 -2.19
CA GLN A 211 -43.57 30.45 -1.98
C GLN A 211 -42.41 30.41 -0.95
N THR A 212 -42.00 29.22 -0.54
CA THR A 212 -40.76 28.94 0.16
C THR A 212 -39.55 29.59 -0.53
N VAL A 213 -38.62 30.02 0.31
CA VAL A 213 -37.33 30.59 -0.09
C VAL A 213 -36.57 29.61 -1.01
N VAL A 214 -36.66 28.31 -0.73
CA VAL A 214 -36.00 27.25 -1.54
C VAL A 214 -36.61 27.15 -2.94
N GLY A 215 -37.94 27.24 -3.07
CA GLY A 215 -38.62 27.28 -4.37
C GLY A 215 -38.19 28.49 -5.21
N SER A 216 -38.08 29.66 -4.59
CA SER A 216 -37.59 30.89 -5.25
C SER A 216 -36.13 30.77 -5.68
N LEU A 217 -35.26 30.19 -4.85
CA LEU A 217 -33.85 29.93 -5.17
C LEU A 217 -33.71 28.95 -6.36
N LEU A 218 -34.50 27.87 -6.37
CA LEU A 218 -34.52 26.92 -7.48
C LEU A 218 -35.03 27.56 -8.76
N ALA A 219 -36.09 28.36 -8.69
CA ALA A 219 -36.58 29.13 -9.83
C ALA A 219 -35.53 30.11 -10.36
N GLY A 220 -34.81 30.79 -9.45
CA GLY A 220 -33.67 31.65 -9.78
C GLY A 220 -32.55 30.89 -10.49
N ALA A 221 -32.14 29.73 -9.96
CA ALA A 221 -31.11 28.88 -10.57
C ALA A 221 -31.53 28.36 -11.97
N MET A 222 -32.78 27.93 -12.13
CA MET A 222 -33.33 27.51 -13.42
C MET A 222 -33.37 28.65 -14.43
N SER A 223 -33.76 29.86 -13.98
CA SER A 223 -33.77 31.08 -14.79
C SER A 223 -32.37 31.47 -15.24
N LEU A 224 -31.39 31.44 -14.31
CA LEU A 224 -29.99 31.75 -14.58
C LEU A 224 -29.40 30.80 -15.64
N MET A 225 -29.71 29.52 -15.56
CA MET A 225 -29.26 28.53 -16.55
C MET A 225 -30.02 28.59 -17.89
N ARG A 226 -31.05 29.43 -18.02
CA ARG A 226 -31.91 29.57 -19.20
C ARG A 226 -32.50 28.25 -19.71
N ILE A 227 -32.71 27.26 -18.82
CA ILE A 227 -33.22 25.94 -19.22
C ILE A 227 -34.73 26.02 -19.44
N LYS A 228 -35.15 26.25 -20.68
CA LYS A 228 -36.58 26.32 -21.09
C LYS A 228 -37.16 24.94 -21.45
N LYS A 229 -37.03 23.93 -20.58
CA LYS A 229 -37.72 22.64 -20.84
C LYS A 229 -39.20 22.76 -20.50
N LYS A 230 -40.04 22.17 -21.36
CA LYS A 230 -41.52 22.20 -21.21
C LYS A 230 -42.03 21.47 -19.95
N LYS A 231 -41.22 20.63 -19.31
CA LYS A 231 -41.61 19.81 -18.16
C LYS A 231 -40.66 20.08 -16.99
N ALA A 232 -41.21 20.52 -15.84
CA ALA A 232 -40.45 20.93 -14.65
C ALA A 232 -39.55 19.81 -14.09
N TRP A 233 -40.02 18.56 -14.10
CA TRP A 233 -39.26 17.42 -13.57
C TRP A 233 -37.90 17.22 -14.25
N MET A 234 -37.79 17.54 -15.55
CA MET A 234 -36.52 17.43 -16.28
C MET A 234 -35.47 18.41 -15.72
N ASN A 235 -35.93 19.58 -15.27
CA ASN A 235 -35.05 20.58 -14.66
C ASN A 235 -34.60 20.13 -13.26
N TYR A 236 -35.48 19.48 -12.49
CA TYR A 236 -35.13 18.92 -11.18
C TYR A 236 -34.09 17.82 -11.28
N THR A 237 -34.23 16.89 -12.23
CA THR A 237 -33.18 15.88 -12.49
C THR A 237 -31.87 16.54 -12.89
N ALA A 238 -31.90 17.55 -13.76
CA ALA A 238 -30.69 18.27 -14.17
C ALA A 238 -30.02 18.99 -12.98
N LEU A 239 -30.80 19.59 -12.08
CA LEU A 239 -30.28 20.23 -10.87
C LEU A 239 -29.62 19.23 -9.92
N VAL A 240 -30.24 18.08 -9.65
CA VAL A 240 -29.60 17.02 -8.84
C VAL A 240 -28.31 16.53 -9.50
N SER A 241 -28.30 16.42 -10.83
CA SER A 241 -27.09 16.05 -11.58
C SER A 241 -25.95 17.07 -11.47
N LEU A 242 -26.23 18.34 -11.16
CA LEU A 242 -25.20 19.35 -10.86
C LEU A 242 -24.41 18.98 -9.61
N GLY A 243 -24.99 18.22 -8.67
CA GLY A 243 -24.26 17.64 -7.56
C GLY A 243 -23.12 16.71 -8.02
N GLY A 244 -23.27 16.10 -9.19
CA GLY A 244 -22.23 15.33 -9.85
C GLY A 244 -21.06 16.16 -10.42
N VAL A 245 -21.22 17.47 -10.57
CA VAL A 245 -20.14 18.42 -10.93
C VAL A 245 -19.39 18.89 -9.68
N VAL A 246 -20.12 19.22 -8.60
CA VAL A 246 -19.51 19.75 -7.37
C VAL A 246 -18.83 18.66 -6.55
N GLY A 247 -19.42 17.45 -6.48
CA GLY A 247 -18.89 16.33 -5.72
C GLY A 247 -17.44 15.96 -6.04
N PRO A 248 -17.03 15.86 -7.32
CA PRO A 248 -15.64 15.60 -7.68
C PRO A 248 -14.64 16.67 -7.19
N PHE A 249 -14.96 17.96 -7.28
CA PHE A 249 -14.08 19.00 -6.71
C PHE A 249 -13.95 18.87 -5.19
N LEU A 250 -15.07 18.62 -4.50
CA LEU A 250 -15.06 18.36 -3.06
C LEU A 250 -14.19 17.13 -2.73
N SER A 251 -14.25 16.07 -3.54
CA SER A 251 -13.41 14.89 -3.31
C SER A 251 -11.93 15.15 -3.48
N ASN A 252 -11.52 15.97 -4.45
CA ASN A 252 -10.11 16.32 -4.63
C ASN A 252 -9.60 17.11 -3.42
N LEU A 253 -10.38 18.09 -2.94
CA LEU A 253 -10.06 18.81 -1.70
C LEU A 253 -9.86 17.84 -0.53
N MET A 254 -10.77 16.87 -0.39
CA MET A 254 -10.66 15.84 0.66
C MET A 254 -9.46 14.90 0.46
N ILE A 255 -9.10 14.56 -0.78
CA ILE A 255 -7.88 13.78 -1.09
C ILE A 255 -6.65 14.56 -0.62
N TYR A 256 -6.49 15.84 -0.96
CA TYR A 256 -5.36 16.64 -0.45
C TYR A 256 -5.28 16.66 1.08
N MET A 257 -6.43 16.79 1.76
CA MET A 257 -6.48 16.71 3.22
C MET A 257 -6.08 15.32 3.77
N LEU A 258 -6.51 14.24 3.11
CA LEU A 258 -6.18 12.87 3.47
C LEU A 258 -4.70 12.56 3.26
N GLU A 259 -4.12 13.03 2.15
CA GLU A 259 -2.70 12.89 1.82
C GLU A 259 -1.84 13.61 2.87
N SER A 260 -2.15 14.88 3.16
CA SER A 260 -1.48 15.66 4.20
C SER A 260 -1.59 15.02 5.59
N TYR A 261 -2.77 14.51 5.94
CA TYR A 261 -2.97 13.81 7.21
C TYR A 261 -2.15 12.51 7.29
N SER A 262 -2.17 11.71 6.23
CA SER A 262 -1.47 10.42 6.21
C SER A 262 0.04 10.60 6.29
N ALA A 263 0.60 11.59 5.61
CA ALA A 263 2.01 11.97 5.70
C ALA A 263 2.42 12.31 7.14
N SER A 264 1.61 13.13 7.83
CA SER A 264 1.89 13.53 9.22
C SER A 264 1.86 12.39 10.25
N GLN A 265 1.21 11.26 9.92
CA GLN A 265 1.00 10.15 10.86
C GLN A 265 1.87 8.92 10.55
N LYS A 266 2.72 8.96 9.50
CA LYS A 266 3.49 7.81 9.00
C LYS A 266 2.63 6.54 8.81
N LYS A 267 1.34 6.70 8.48
CA LYS A 267 0.38 5.60 8.28
C LYS A 267 0.31 5.21 6.80
N ASP A 268 -0.12 3.98 6.51
CA ASP A 268 -0.43 3.52 5.14
C ASP A 268 -1.56 4.37 4.52
N ARG A 269 -1.12 5.35 3.74
CA ARG A 269 -1.90 6.38 3.08
C ARG A 269 -3.02 5.85 2.19
N LEU A 270 -2.74 4.81 1.41
CA LEU A 270 -3.73 4.23 0.50
C LEU A 270 -4.84 3.53 1.28
N LYS A 271 -4.47 2.85 2.37
CA LYS A 271 -5.40 2.18 3.26
C LYS A 271 -6.30 3.19 3.98
N VAL A 272 -5.73 4.29 4.49
CA VAL A 272 -6.50 5.39 5.10
C VAL A 272 -7.52 5.97 4.11
N GLY A 273 -7.08 6.28 2.89
CA GLY A 273 -7.94 6.82 1.84
C GLY A 273 -9.10 5.91 1.43
N VAL A 274 -8.83 4.61 1.23
CA VAL A 274 -9.86 3.60 0.95
C VAL A 274 -10.88 3.52 2.08
N MET A 275 -10.42 3.40 3.31
CA MET A 275 -11.28 3.21 4.47
C MET A 275 -12.18 4.42 4.70
N PHE A 276 -11.62 5.62 4.59
CA PHE A 276 -12.38 6.86 4.64
C PHE A 276 -13.48 6.89 3.57
N GLY A 277 -13.12 6.55 2.32
CA GLY A 277 -14.07 6.51 1.23
C GLY A 277 -15.21 5.49 1.46
N VAL A 278 -14.91 4.26 1.90
CA VAL A 278 -15.91 3.21 2.15
C VAL A 278 -16.84 3.59 3.31
N ALA A 279 -16.30 4.13 4.41
CA ALA A 279 -17.10 4.65 5.52
C ALA A 279 -18.03 5.79 5.07
N GLY A 280 -17.48 6.75 4.32
CA GLY A 280 -18.24 7.85 3.75
C GLY A 280 -19.36 7.36 2.83
N GLN A 281 -19.13 6.31 2.04
CA GLN A 281 -20.16 5.69 1.22
C GLN A 281 -21.30 5.08 2.04
N ILE A 282 -21.02 4.43 3.17
CA ILE A 282 -22.04 3.88 4.07
C ILE A 282 -22.91 5.01 4.62
N VAL A 283 -22.28 6.05 5.18
CA VAL A 283 -22.99 7.20 5.77
C VAL A 283 -23.85 7.91 4.73
N THR A 284 -23.28 8.25 3.58
CA THR A 284 -24.00 8.97 2.53
C THR A 284 -25.12 8.13 1.90
N SER A 285 -24.94 6.81 1.77
CA SER A 285 -26.01 5.91 1.29
C SER A 285 -27.16 5.80 2.30
N ALA A 286 -26.88 5.79 3.60
CA ALA A 286 -27.90 5.81 4.64
C ALA A 286 -28.69 7.12 4.64
N ILE A 287 -28.02 8.26 4.50
CA ILE A 287 -28.67 9.58 4.35
C ILE A 287 -29.56 9.59 3.11
N LEU A 288 -29.08 9.06 1.98
CA LEU A 288 -29.84 9.02 0.75
C LEU A 288 -31.07 8.12 0.86
N ALA A 289 -30.95 6.95 1.49
CA ALA A 289 -32.08 6.06 1.78
C ALA A 289 -33.12 6.77 2.67
N LEU A 290 -32.69 7.51 3.69
CA LEU A 290 -33.56 8.30 4.55
C LEU A 290 -34.32 9.37 3.73
N ILE A 291 -33.61 10.18 2.93
CA ILE A 291 -34.24 11.23 2.11
C ILE A 291 -35.27 10.63 1.14
N VAL A 292 -34.93 9.52 0.47
CA VAL A 292 -35.85 8.84 -0.45
C VAL A 292 -37.07 8.29 0.30
N SER A 293 -36.89 7.74 1.52
CA SER A 293 -38.00 7.20 2.32
C SER A 293 -39.02 8.24 2.75
N VAL A 294 -38.61 9.49 2.96
CA VAL A 294 -39.49 10.60 3.35
C VAL A 294 -39.82 11.54 2.19
N SER A 295 -39.47 11.17 0.97
CA SER A 295 -39.55 12.05 -0.21
C SER A 295 -40.96 12.59 -0.48
N TRP A 296 -42.01 11.80 -0.23
CA TRP A 296 -43.41 12.20 -0.36
C TRP A 296 -43.90 13.16 0.73
N SER A 297 -43.20 13.25 1.85
CA SER A 297 -43.52 14.17 2.95
C SER A 297 -42.83 15.52 2.80
N LEU A 298 -41.90 15.64 1.84
CA LEU A 298 -41.13 16.85 1.59
C LEU A 298 -41.75 17.66 0.45
N GLY A 299 -41.78 18.98 0.58
CA GLY A 299 -42.06 19.87 -0.54
C GLY A 299 -41.03 19.67 -1.65
N THR A 300 -41.47 19.74 -2.92
CA THR A 300 -40.62 19.45 -4.09
C THR A 300 -39.30 20.21 -4.08
N GLY A 301 -39.34 21.51 -3.72
CA GLY A 301 -38.13 22.33 -3.65
C GLY A 301 -37.14 21.84 -2.59
N MET A 302 -37.64 21.49 -1.40
CA MET A 302 -36.81 20.97 -0.31
C MET A 302 -36.21 19.60 -0.65
N LEU A 303 -37.01 18.72 -1.26
CA LEU A 303 -36.53 17.42 -1.71
C LEU A 303 -35.40 17.56 -2.74
N VAL A 304 -35.57 18.42 -3.75
CA VAL A 304 -34.52 18.66 -4.76
C VAL A 304 -33.24 19.17 -4.09
N LEU A 305 -33.35 20.13 -3.17
CA LEU A 305 -32.20 20.64 -2.43
C LEU A 305 -31.48 19.55 -1.63
N LEU A 306 -32.22 18.76 -0.85
CA LEU A 306 -31.67 17.67 -0.05
C LEU A 306 -31.02 16.59 -0.93
N LEU A 307 -31.64 16.24 -2.06
CA LEU A 307 -31.07 15.30 -3.01
C LEU A 307 -29.81 15.85 -3.68
N VAL A 308 -29.75 17.13 -4.02
CA VAL A 308 -28.50 17.77 -4.52
C VAL A 308 -27.38 17.62 -3.49
N LEU A 309 -27.62 18.03 -2.24
CA LEU A 309 -26.62 18.00 -1.18
C LEU A 309 -26.14 16.57 -0.87
N ALA A 310 -27.08 15.63 -0.73
CA ALA A 310 -26.76 14.23 -0.52
C ALA A 310 -25.97 13.66 -1.70
N TRP A 311 -26.38 13.99 -2.94
CA TRP A 311 -25.69 13.52 -4.14
C TRP A 311 -24.27 14.09 -4.28
N VAL A 312 -24.04 15.35 -3.92
CA VAL A 312 -22.68 15.94 -3.85
C VAL A 312 -21.79 15.10 -2.94
N LEU A 313 -22.24 14.81 -1.72
CA LEU A 313 -21.48 14.03 -0.75
C LEU A 313 -21.26 12.60 -1.23
N THR A 314 -22.31 11.96 -1.76
CA THR A 314 -22.25 10.61 -2.33
C THR A 314 -21.24 10.53 -3.46
N ILE A 315 -21.26 11.47 -4.41
CA ILE A 315 -20.31 11.49 -5.52
C ILE A 315 -18.90 11.75 -5.02
N ALA A 316 -18.72 12.63 -4.02
CA ALA A 316 -17.42 12.94 -3.45
C ALA A 316 -16.76 11.69 -2.84
N VAL A 317 -17.44 11.02 -1.90
CA VAL A 317 -16.89 9.81 -1.25
C VAL A 317 -16.70 8.65 -2.22
N ASN A 318 -17.59 8.50 -3.21
CA ASN A 318 -17.39 7.53 -4.29
C ASN A 318 -16.15 7.83 -5.12
N ASN A 319 -15.86 9.11 -5.37
CA ASN A 319 -14.65 9.52 -6.07
C ASN A 319 -13.41 9.13 -5.28
N ILE A 320 -13.39 9.42 -3.97
CA ILE A 320 -12.28 9.05 -3.08
C ILE A 320 -11.99 7.55 -3.15
N VAL A 321 -13.00 6.71 -2.95
CA VAL A 321 -12.84 5.24 -3.06
C VAL A 321 -12.26 4.84 -4.41
N THR A 322 -12.79 5.40 -5.49
CA THR A 322 -12.36 5.04 -6.85
C THR A 322 -10.94 5.50 -7.13
N THR A 323 -10.55 6.68 -6.64
CA THR A 323 -9.20 7.22 -6.77
C THR A 323 -8.18 6.32 -6.06
N TYR A 324 -8.40 6.02 -4.78
CA TYR A 324 -7.49 5.16 -4.03
C TYR A 324 -7.52 3.70 -4.52
N PHE A 325 -8.67 3.20 -4.96
CA PHE A 325 -8.77 1.90 -5.63
C PHE A 325 -7.90 1.86 -6.90
N ASN A 326 -7.95 2.90 -7.73
CA ASN A 326 -7.13 2.98 -8.93
C ASN A 326 -5.64 3.03 -8.55
N SER A 327 -5.25 3.84 -7.56
CA SER A 327 -3.86 3.91 -7.10
C SER A 327 -3.35 2.57 -6.59
N ILE A 328 -4.09 1.89 -5.70
CA ILE A 328 -3.74 0.55 -5.20
C ILE A 328 -3.62 -0.46 -6.35
N SER A 329 -4.57 -0.43 -7.29
CA SER A 329 -4.51 -1.35 -8.44
C SER A 329 -3.30 -1.08 -9.32
N GLN A 330 -2.93 0.18 -9.52
CA GLN A 330 -1.82 0.57 -10.37
C GLN A 330 -0.48 0.25 -9.70
N GLU A 331 -0.34 0.40 -8.37
CA GLU A 331 0.86 0.00 -7.63
C GLU A 331 1.05 -1.51 -7.62
N LYS A 332 -0.01 -2.27 -7.33
CA LYS A 332 0.10 -3.73 -7.16
C LYS A 332 0.22 -4.51 -8.46
N LEU A 333 -0.28 -3.96 -9.57
CA LEU A 333 -0.29 -4.67 -10.84
C LEU A 333 0.93 -4.30 -11.67
N GLN A 334 1.58 -5.33 -12.21
CA GLN A 334 2.64 -5.14 -13.20
C GLN A 334 2.07 -4.47 -14.45
N ARG A 335 2.88 -3.62 -15.11
CA ARG A 335 2.47 -2.87 -16.30
C ARG A 335 1.83 -3.75 -17.39
N GLY A 336 2.32 -4.97 -17.59
CA GLY A 336 1.81 -5.92 -18.58
C GLY A 336 0.50 -6.63 -18.20
N GLU A 337 -0.06 -6.36 -17.02
CA GLU A 337 -1.34 -6.91 -16.54
C GLU A 337 -2.40 -5.82 -16.32
N ARG A 338 -1.98 -4.55 -16.22
CA ARG A 338 -2.84 -3.41 -15.88
C ARG A 338 -3.98 -3.22 -16.88
N GLY A 339 -3.68 -3.21 -18.18
CA GLY A 339 -4.69 -2.97 -19.21
C GLY A 339 -5.80 -4.01 -19.17
N ARG A 340 -5.44 -5.29 -19.10
CA ARG A 340 -6.38 -6.42 -18.96
C ARG A 340 -7.20 -6.35 -17.67
N PHE A 341 -6.54 -6.09 -16.55
CA PHE A 341 -7.22 -5.98 -15.26
C PHE A 341 -8.28 -4.85 -15.27
N ILE A 342 -7.90 -3.66 -15.75
CA ILE A 342 -8.82 -2.53 -15.88
C ILE A 342 -9.99 -2.87 -16.80
N ALA A 343 -9.72 -3.51 -17.94
CA ALA A 343 -10.76 -3.91 -18.89
C ALA A 343 -11.79 -4.87 -18.28
N ASN A 344 -11.34 -5.85 -17.50
CA ASN A 344 -12.20 -6.78 -16.76
C ASN A 344 -13.10 -6.05 -15.77
N ILE A 345 -12.52 -5.13 -15.01
CA ILE A 345 -13.26 -4.39 -13.99
C ILE A 345 -14.29 -3.44 -14.60
N MET A 346 -13.93 -2.72 -15.66
CA MET A 346 -14.89 -1.87 -16.37
C MET A 346 -16.03 -2.69 -16.99
N THR A 347 -15.73 -3.89 -17.48
CA THR A 347 -16.76 -4.82 -17.98
C THR A 347 -17.73 -5.21 -16.84
N MET A 348 -17.20 -5.62 -15.68
CA MET A 348 -18.03 -5.96 -14.52
C MET A 348 -18.85 -4.77 -14.02
N PHE A 349 -18.29 -3.56 -13.97
CA PHE A 349 -19.00 -2.36 -13.55
C PHE A 349 -20.12 -1.99 -14.51
N THR A 350 -19.91 -2.16 -15.82
CA THR A 350 -20.94 -1.94 -16.85
C THR A 350 -22.09 -2.94 -16.71
N LEU A 351 -21.76 -4.22 -16.48
CA LEU A 351 -22.76 -5.26 -16.21
C LEU A 351 -23.52 -4.98 -14.91
N GLY A 352 -22.82 -4.57 -13.85
CA GLY A 352 -23.43 -4.17 -12.58
C GLY A 352 -24.38 -2.98 -12.73
N SER A 353 -23.99 -1.95 -13.48
CA SER A 353 -24.86 -0.81 -13.77
C SER A 353 -26.09 -1.22 -14.56
N SER A 354 -25.94 -2.11 -15.54
CA SER A 354 -27.07 -2.63 -16.34
C SER A 354 -28.04 -3.43 -15.47
N LEU A 355 -27.52 -4.31 -14.62
CA LEU A 355 -28.31 -5.07 -13.65
C LEU A 355 -29.06 -4.13 -12.69
N GLY A 356 -28.37 -3.13 -12.17
CA GLY A 356 -28.97 -2.11 -11.31
C GLY A 356 -30.11 -1.36 -11.98
N THR A 357 -29.93 -0.91 -13.23
CA THR A 357 -30.99 -0.28 -14.02
C THR A 357 -32.20 -1.20 -14.18
N LEU A 358 -31.99 -2.51 -14.44
CA LEU A 358 -33.08 -3.48 -14.54
C LEU A 358 -33.81 -3.68 -13.21
N LEU A 359 -33.07 -3.81 -12.09
CA LEU A 359 -33.65 -3.97 -10.75
C LEU A 359 -34.51 -2.75 -10.37
N TYR A 360 -33.98 -1.54 -10.52
CA TYR A 360 -34.72 -0.32 -10.25
C TYR A 360 -35.93 -0.15 -11.17
N SER A 361 -35.78 -0.44 -12.46
CA SER A 361 -36.90 -0.37 -13.41
C SER A 361 -38.01 -1.34 -13.01
N ARG A 362 -37.66 -2.57 -12.62
CA ARG A 362 -38.63 -3.58 -12.17
C ARG A 362 -39.36 -3.13 -10.90
N VAL A 363 -38.62 -2.65 -9.91
CA VAL A 363 -39.18 -2.13 -8.66
C VAL A 363 -40.14 -0.98 -8.91
N ILE A 364 -39.77 -0.03 -9.78
CA ILE A 364 -40.59 1.13 -10.10
C ILE A 364 -41.83 0.74 -10.94
N SER A 365 -41.72 -0.30 -11.76
CA SER A 365 -42.82 -0.79 -12.61
C SER A 365 -43.82 -1.69 -11.88
N GLY A 366 -43.55 -2.13 -10.64
CA GLY A 366 -44.45 -3.01 -9.90
C GLY A 366 -45.78 -2.31 -9.57
N ASP A 367 -46.90 -3.01 -9.79
CA ASP A 367 -48.32 -2.61 -9.85
C ASP A 367 -48.94 -1.81 -8.67
N GLY A 368 -48.16 -1.15 -7.82
CA GLY A 368 -48.68 -0.15 -6.88
C GLY A 368 -49.00 1.18 -7.56
N ASP A 369 -49.68 2.10 -6.87
CA ASP A 369 -50.13 3.46 -7.30
C ASP A 369 -49.01 4.42 -7.83
N GLY A 370 -47.88 3.90 -8.31
CA GLY A 370 -46.68 4.64 -8.72
C GLY A 370 -45.94 5.28 -7.55
N ARG A 371 -46.61 5.49 -6.41
CA ARG A 371 -46.09 6.20 -5.24
C ARG A 371 -45.14 5.36 -4.37
N ASP A 372 -44.97 4.08 -4.66
CA ASP A 372 -44.18 3.21 -3.79
C ASP A 372 -42.67 3.40 -4.00
N VAL A 373 -42.07 4.26 -3.19
CA VAL A 373 -40.61 4.44 -3.10
C VAL A 373 -39.94 3.35 -2.26
N SER A 374 -40.71 2.51 -1.54
CA SER A 374 -40.18 1.55 -0.56
C SER A 374 -39.25 0.53 -1.21
N GLY A 375 -39.57 0.05 -2.42
CA GLY A 375 -38.70 -0.89 -3.12
C GLY A 375 -37.34 -0.30 -3.48
N SER A 376 -37.29 1.00 -3.83
CA SER A 376 -36.02 1.68 -4.12
C SER A 376 -35.19 1.89 -2.85
N VAL A 377 -35.85 2.17 -1.73
CA VAL A 377 -35.22 2.24 -0.40
C VAL A 377 -34.69 0.87 0.01
N ASN A 378 -35.45 -0.21 -0.19
CA ASN A 378 -35.01 -1.57 0.13
C ASN A 378 -33.79 -2.00 -0.67
N LEU A 379 -33.72 -1.64 -1.97
CA LEU A 379 -32.51 -1.85 -2.78
C LEU A 379 -31.30 -1.07 -2.21
N LEU A 380 -31.49 0.18 -1.78
CA LEU A 380 -30.40 0.94 -1.15
C LEU A 380 -29.94 0.34 0.17
N LEU A 381 -30.88 -0.09 1.02
CA LEU A 381 -30.57 -0.74 2.29
C LEU A 381 -29.87 -2.08 2.08
N CYS A 382 -30.24 -2.83 1.04
CA CYS A 382 -29.52 -4.04 0.64
C CYS A 382 -28.06 -3.72 0.26
N GLY A 383 -27.85 -2.71 -0.59
CA GLY A 383 -26.50 -2.24 -0.93
C GLY A 383 -25.71 -1.77 0.30
N LEU A 384 -26.35 -1.05 1.22
CA LEU A 384 -25.76 -0.59 2.48
C LEU A 384 -25.31 -1.76 3.36
N MET A 385 -26.17 -2.77 3.54
CA MET A 385 -25.86 -3.96 4.32
C MET A 385 -24.66 -4.72 3.75
N ILE A 386 -24.58 -4.87 2.43
CA ILE A 386 -23.42 -5.50 1.78
C ILE A 386 -22.15 -4.68 2.05
N LYS A 387 -22.20 -3.34 2.00
CA LYS A 387 -21.04 -2.49 2.32
C LYS A 387 -20.60 -2.60 3.78
N VAL A 388 -21.54 -2.67 4.72
CA VAL A 388 -21.23 -2.92 6.14
C VAL A 388 -20.53 -4.27 6.31
N LEU A 389 -20.99 -5.32 5.61
CA LEU A 389 -20.32 -6.62 5.62
C LEU A 389 -18.92 -6.58 5.00
N ILE A 390 -18.73 -5.87 3.88
CA ILE A 390 -17.39 -5.67 3.27
C ILE A 390 -16.46 -4.99 4.26
N LEU A 391 -16.94 -3.94 4.93
CA LEU A 391 -16.17 -3.23 5.93
C LEU A 391 -15.83 -4.10 7.14
N ALA A 392 -16.81 -4.83 7.70
CA ALA A 392 -16.60 -5.73 8.83
C ALA A 392 -15.63 -6.88 8.51
N THR A 393 -15.67 -7.40 7.27
CA THR A 393 -14.77 -8.48 6.82
C THR A 393 -13.37 -7.99 6.45
N SER A 394 -13.11 -6.68 6.43
CA SER A 394 -11.77 -6.14 6.22
C SER A 394 -10.83 -6.28 7.43
N SER A 395 -11.35 -6.74 8.59
CA SER A 395 -10.66 -7.27 9.79
C SER A 395 -9.56 -6.43 10.45
N ASP A 396 -9.16 -5.29 9.89
CA ASP A 396 -8.21 -4.40 10.56
C ASP A 396 -8.96 -3.46 11.53
N PHE A 397 -8.91 -3.80 12.82
CA PHE A 397 -9.52 -3.06 13.94
C PHE A 397 -9.09 -1.57 13.99
N VAL A 398 -7.98 -1.24 13.31
CA VAL A 398 -7.46 0.11 13.04
C VAL A 398 -8.52 1.05 12.42
N PHE A 399 -9.55 0.49 11.76
CA PHE A 399 -10.63 1.23 11.13
C PHE A 399 -11.44 2.12 12.10
N LEU A 400 -11.95 1.54 13.20
CA LEU A 400 -12.84 2.29 14.11
C LEU A 400 -12.07 3.42 14.78
N GLN A 401 -10.80 3.16 15.09
CA GLN A 401 -9.88 4.13 15.66
C GLN A 401 -9.55 5.26 14.67
N CYS A 402 -9.17 4.94 13.42
CA CYS A 402 -8.91 5.97 12.41
C CYS A 402 -10.16 6.79 12.07
N PHE A 403 -11.34 6.19 12.06
CA PHE A 403 -12.60 6.92 11.84
C PHE A 403 -12.90 7.88 13.00
N MET A 404 -12.73 7.44 14.25
CA MET A 404 -12.86 8.29 15.44
C MET A 404 -11.84 9.44 15.43
N GLU A 405 -10.58 9.14 15.14
CA GLU A 405 -9.49 10.14 15.05
C GLU A 405 -9.73 11.15 13.93
N MET A 406 -10.20 10.70 12.76
CA MET A 406 -10.55 11.58 11.64
C MET A 406 -11.82 12.40 11.92
N ALA A 407 -12.82 11.83 12.60
CA ALA A 407 -13.97 12.60 13.05
C ALA A 407 -13.54 13.72 14.01
N HIS A 408 -12.60 13.44 14.92
CA HIS A 408 -11.99 14.44 15.80
C HIS A 408 -11.15 15.46 15.03
N LEU A 409 -10.37 15.05 14.02
CA LEU A 409 -9.55 15.95 13.20
C LEU A 409 -10.43 16.89 12.36
N VAL A 410 -11.47 16.36 11.73
CA VAL A 410 -12.46 17.14 10.98
C VAL A 410 -13.18 18.09 11.94
N GLN A 411 -13.55 17.63 13.14
CA GLN A 411 -14.15 18.47 14.17
C GLN A 411 -13.19 19.57 14.67
N ALA A 412 -11.88 19.32 14.72
CA ALA A 412 -10.86 20.27 15.17
C ALA A 412 -10.50 21.31 14.10
N LYS A 413 -10.26 20.90 12.85
CA LYS A 413 -9.87 21.79 11.74
C LYS A 413 -11.04 22.52 11.07
N VAL A 414 -12.25 21.96 11.12
CA VAL A 414 -13.44 22.50 10.41
C VAL A 414 -14.41 23.20 11.38
N ARG A 415 -13.91 23.82 12.46
CA ARG A 415 -14.76 24.50 13.46
C ARG A 415 -15.67 25.59 12.91
N TRP A 416 -15.41 26.15 11.73
CA TRP A 416 -16.24 27.22 11.13
C TRP A 416 -17.21 26.74 10.05
N SER A 417 -16.84 25.78 9.20
CA SER A 417 -17.72 25.29 8.12
C SER A 417 -18.70 24.22 8.60
N LEU A 418 -18.33 23.44 9.62
CA LEU A 418 -19.19 22.42 10.22
C LEU A 418 -20.25 23.03 11.13
N VAL A 419 -20.06 24.24 11.66
CA VAL A 419 -21.14 24.99 12.33
C VAL A 419 -22.25 25.30 11.32
N TRP A 420 -21.91 25.77 10.12
CA TRP A 420 -22.93 26.02 9.09
C TRP A 420 -23.60 24.75 8.58
N VAL A 421 -22.84 23.69 8.31
CA VAL A 421 -23.40 22.40 7.87
C VAL A 421 -24.21 21.72 8.97
N SER A 422 -23.77 21.79 10.23
CA SER A 422 -24.50 21.26 11.39
C SER A 422 -25.72 22.11 11.72
N VAL A 423 -25.68 23.44 11.56
CA VAL A 423 -26.86 24.31 11.70
C VAL A 423 -27.87 24.01 10.59
N LEU A 424 -27.41 23.73 9.37
CA LEU A 424 -28.28 23.34 8.25
C LEU A 424 -28.88 21.94 8.47
N LEU A 425 -28.06 20.95 8.87
CA LEU A 425 -28.52 19.60 9.20
C LEU A 425 -29.43 19.60 10.43
N LEU A 426 -29.11 20.37 11.46
CA LEU A 426 -29.94 20.51 12.66
C LEU A 426 -31.24 21.22 12.31
N GLY A 427 -31.23 22.24 11.44
CA GLY A 427 -32.43 22.87 10.91
C GLY A 427 -33.32 21.88 10.16
N VAL A 428 -32.72 21.06 9.28
CA VAL A 428 -33.43 20.01 8.53
C VAL A 428 -33.99 18.93 9.46
N VAL A 429 -33.21 18.45 10.43
CA VAL A 429 -33.63 17.44 11.40
C VAL A 429 -34.72 17.99 12.32
N THR A 430 -34.60 19.24 12.77
CA THR A 430 -35.60 19.90 13.61
C THR A 430 -36.90 20.09 12.84
N GLU A 431 -36.83 20.51 11.58
CA GLU A 431 -38.00 20.64 10.69
C GLU A 431 -38.63 19.28 10.38
N MET A 432 -37.83 18.23 10.16
CA MET A 432 -38.33 16.86 10.02
C MET A 432 -39.04 16.38 11.28
N LEU A 433 -38.42 16.54 12.46
CA LEU A 433 -38.99 16.13 13.74
C LEU A 433 -40.25 16.94 14.08
N PHE A 434 -40.27 18.23 13.74
CA PHE A 434 -41.44 19.10 13.90
C PHE A 434 -42.59 18.66 12.99
N ASN A 435 -42.31 18.34 11.72
CA ASN A 435 -43.31 17.79 10.81
C ASN A 435 -43.79 16.39 11.24
N LEU A 436 -42.90 15.55 11.76
CA LEU A 436 -43.25 14.24 12.34
C LEU A 436 -44.17 14.40 13.56
N HIS A 437 -43.87 15.38 14.42
CA HIS A 437 -44.68 15.71 15.59
C HIS A 437 -46.05 16.29 15.20
N LEU A 438 -46.11 17.14 14.18
CA LEU A 438 -47.37 17.66 13.62
C LEU A 438 -48.23 16.56 12.98
N LEU A 439 -47.60 15.60 12.29
CA LEU A 439 -48.28 14.42 11.75
C LEU A 439 -48.85 13.52 12.87
N GLN A 440 -48.11 13.34 13.97
CA GLN A 440 -48.62 12.66 15.17
C GLN A 440 -49.78 13.42 15.83
N LYS A 441 -49.70 14.76 15.90
CA LYS A 441 -50.72 15.60 16.55
C LYS A 441 -52.02 15.70 15.76
N LYS A 442 -51.98 15.57 14.43
CA LYS A 442 -53.17 15.61 13.55
C LYS A 442 -54.01 14.32 13.56
N ARG A 443 -53.66 13.27 14.33
CA ARG A 443 -54.42 11.99 14.42
C ARG A 443 -54.79 11.36 13.06
N GLN A 444 -54.05 11.64 11.98
CA GLN A 444 -54.33 11.04 10.66
C GLN A 444 -53.63 9.70 10.42
N PHE A 445 -52.76 9.26 11.33
CA PHE A 445 -52.19 7.92 11.32
C PHE A 445 -52.31 7.28 12.71
N ALA A 446 -53.41 6.56 12.94
CA ALA A 446 -53.37 5.45 13.86
C ALA A 446 -52.80 4.27 13.08
N LEU A 447 -51.51 3.95 13.26
CA LEU A 447 -50.98 2.69 12.76
C LEU A 447 -51.78 1.56 13.47
N PRO A 448 -52.49 0.70 12.74
CA PRO A 448 -53.17 -0.43 13.35
C PRO A 448 -52.12 -1.32 14.02
N ARG A 449 -52.33 -1.65 15.30
CA ARG A 449 -51.45 -2.56 16.07
C ARG A 449 -51.28 -3.93 15.36
N GLU A 450 -52.17 -4.25 14.45
CA GLU A 450 -52.15 -5.45 13.59
C GLU A 450 -50.97 -5.46 12.60
N ILE A 451 -50.59 -4.30 12.02
CA ILE A 451 -49.46 -4.24 11.06
C ILE A 451 -48.12 -4.47 11.76
N ILE A 452 -47.95 -3.98 13.00
CA ILE A 452 -46.75 -4.23 13.80
C ILE A 452 -46.68 -5.71 14.23
N ARG A 453 -47.83 -6.35 14.45
CA ARG A 453 -47.91 -7.78 14.77
C ARG A 453 -47.55 -8.67 13.58
N ASP A 454 -47.97 -8.27 12.37
CA ASP A 454 -47.67 -8.99 11.12
C ASP A 454 -46.21 -8.79 10.68
N TYR A 455 -45.62 -7.62 10.98
CA TYR A 455 -44.19 -7.38 10.71
C TYR A 455 -43.27 -8.24 11.58
N PHE A 456 -43.69 -8.61 12.80
CA PHE A 456 -42.93 -9.51 13.69
C PHE A 456 -43.19 -11.00 13.41
N SER A 457 -44.35 -11.38 12.85
CA SER A 457 -44.64 -12.78 12.51
C SER A 457 -43.93 -13.25 11.23
N MET A 458 -43.49 -12.32 10.36
CA MET A 458 -42.65 -12.63 9.19
C MET A 458 -41.24 -13.15 9.54
N PHE A 459 -40.76 -12.96 10.78
CA PHE A 459 -39.43 -13.41 11.22
C PHE A 459 -39.41 -14.74 12.00
N SER A 460 -40.57 -15.39 12.19
CA SER A 460 -40.62 -16.76 12.72
C SER A 460 -40.49 -17.81 11.61
N PHE A 461 -39.37 -18.51 11.58
CA PHE A 461 -39.13 -19.67 10.72
C PHE A 461 -40.15 -20.80 11.00
N PRO A 462 -40.78 -21.42 9.97
CA PRO A 462 -41.57 -22.62 10.19
C PRO A 462 -40.65 -23.84 10.23
N ALA A 463 -40.45 -24.40 11.43
CA ALA A 463 -39.94 -25.76 11.59
C ALA A 463 -41.09 -26.74 11.30
N ARG A 464 -41.12 -27.30 10.09
CA ARG A 464 -41.87 -28.52 9.75
C ARG A 464 -41.03 -29.39 8.82
N MET A 465 -40.36 -30.39 9.39
CA MET A 465 -40.07 -31.64 8.69
C MET A 465 -41.09 -32.67 9.17
N GLU A 466 -41.77 -33.32 8.24
CA GLU A 466 -42.55 -34.53 8.50
C GLU A 466 -41.62 -35.76 8.64
N PRO A 467 -42.00 -36.76 9.44
CA PRO A 467 -41.12 -37.84 9.87
C PRO A 467 -41.28 -39.14 9.05
N LEU A 468 -40.22 -39.95 9.03
CA LEU A 468 -40.22 -41.38 8.70
C LEU A 468 -39.70 -42.16 9.93
N PRO A 469 -40.02 -43.46 10.07
CA PRO A 469 -40.64 -43.98 11.28
C PRO A 469 -39.66 -44.62 12.27
N ALA A 470 -40.20 -44.80 13.47
CA ALA A 470 -39.58 -45.24 14.70
C ALA A 470 -38.83 -46.58 14.64
N ALA A 471 -37.76 -46.66 15.44
CA ALA A 471 -37.36 -47.86 16.14
C ALA A 471 -37.16 -47.55 17.64
N THR A 472 -37.74 -48.44 18.43
CA THR A 472 -38.04 -48.49 19.86
C THR A 472 -36.88 -48.40 20.86
N ALA A 473 -37.16 -47.68 21.96
CA ALA A 473 -37.00 -48.05 23.38
C ALA A 473 -35.63 -48.46 23.96
N GLU A 474 -35.16 -47.73 24.99
CA GLU A 474 -35.13 -48.22 26.39
C GLU A 474 -34.74 -47.12 27.43
N GLN A 475 -35.65 -46.98 28.41
CA GLN A 475 -35.58 -46.68 29.86
C GLN A 475 -34.46 -45.82 30.54
N ALA A 476 -34.97 -44.97 31.44
CA ALA A 476 -34.39 -44.06 32.45
C ALA A 476 -33.67 -44.79 33.63
N PRO A 477 -33.35 -44.19 34.82
CA PRO A 477 -33.44 -42.79 35.33
C PRO A 477 -32.13 -42.29 36.03
N ALA A 478 -31.85 -40.98 36.12
CA ALA A 478 -32.26 -39.95 37.09
C ALA A 478 -31.77 -40.12 38.55
N THR A 479 -31.05 -39.11 39.07
CA THR A 479 -31.14 -38.40 40.38
C THR A 479 -29.82 -37.62 40.59
N ALA A 480 -29.71 -36.30 40.76
CA ALA A 480 -30.34 -35.31 41.66
C ALA A 480 -29.39 -34.89 42.79
N ALA A 481 -29.50 -33.60 43.16
CA ALA A 481 -29.04 -32.92 44.39
C ALA A 481 -27.58 -32.45 44.46
N ASP A 482 -27.25 -31.35 45.14
CA ASP A 482 -27.90 -30.06 45.41
C ASP A 482 -26.85 -29.20 46.14
N GLY A 483 -26.92 -27.88 45.97
CA GLY A 483 -26.39 -26.85 46.87
C GLY A 483 -24.87 -26.66 47.05
N ASP A 484 -24.37 -25.54 47.54
CA ASP A 484 -24.90 -24.18 47.71
C ASP A 484 -23.74 -23.30 48.22
N SER A 485 -23.88 -21.98 48.06
CA SER A 485 -23.32 -20.92 48.91
C SER A 485 -21.81 -20.61 48.92
N ALA A 486 -21.45 -19.62 48.09
CA ALA A 486 -20.97 -18.28 48.47
C ALA A 486 -20.23 -18.06 49.82
N ARG A 487 -19.05 -17.39 49.75
CA ARG A 487 -18.78 -15.96 50.11
C ARG A 487 -17.36 -15.73 50.70
N LYS A 488 -16.60 -14.88 50.00
CA LYS A 488 -15.85 -13.69 50.49
C LYS A 488 -14.93 -13.78 51.73
N ARG A 489 -13.63 -13.55 51.52
CA ARG A 489 -12.80 -12.35 51.91
C ARG A 489 -11.32 -12.80 51.98
N LYS A 490 -10.37 -12.17 51.27
CA LYS A 490 -9.77 -10.82 51.38
C LYS A 490 -8.62 -10.74 52.42
N LEU A 491 -7.40 -10.68 51.88
CA LEU A 491 -6.21 -9.86 52.23
C LEU A 491 -5.56 -9.92 53.62
N GLY A 492 -4.22 -9.87 53.57
CA GLY A 492 -3.26 -9.63 54.66
C GLY A 492 -2.33 -10.84 54.79
N GLY A 493 -1.00 -10.76 54.75
CA GLY A 493 -0.06 -9.65 54.86
C GLY A 493 1.21 -10.22 55.48
N ASP A 494 2.34 -9.89 54.86
CA ASP A 494 3.69 -9.68 55.40
C ASP A 494 4.45 -10.71 56.27
N ASP A 495 5.76 -10.70 55.95
CA ASP A 495 6.95 -10.89 56.77
C ASP A 495 7.54 -12.28 57.04
N ALA A 496 8.75 -12.42 56.46
CA ALA A 496 10.03 -12.76 57.09
C ALA A 496 10.11 -14.02 57.98
N ASP A 497 11.05 -14.93 57.67
CA ASP A 497 12.43 -14.85 58.17
C ASP A 497 13.16 -16.19 57.96
N GLY A 498 14.48 -16.08 57.80
CA GLY A 498 15.59 -16.98 58.16
C GLY A 498 15.48 -18.52 58.16
N GLY A 499 16.56 -19.16 57.69
CA GLY A 499 17.07 -20.35 58.38
C GLY A 499 17.69 -21.45 57.53
N GLU A 500 19.00 -21.32 57.34
CA GLU A 500 20.08 -22.32 57.18
C GLU A 500 19.81 -23.85 57.20
N ASP A 501 20.63 -24.50 56.36
CA ASP A 501 21.40 -25.72 56.59
C ASP A 501 20.88 -27.15 56.25
N ALA A 502 21.47 -27.64 55.15
CA ALA A 502 22.32 -28.83 55.06
C ALA A 502 21.71 -30.24 55.28
N LYS A 503 21.62 -31.02 54.19
CA LYS A 503 22.49 -32.19 53.89
C LYS A 503 21.89 -33.14 52.85
N LYS A 504 22.76 -33.55 51.92
CA LYS A 504 22.94 -34.88 51.30
C LYS A 504 21.70 -35.62 50.77
N SER A 505 21.68 -35.88 49.47
CA SER A 505 21.99 -37.20 48.87
C SER A 505 21.56 -37.18 47.39
N LYS A 506 22.49 -37.43 46.44
CA LYS A 506 22.69 -38.73 45.77
C LYS A 506 21.89 -38.82 44.47
N GLY A 507 22.59 -38.72 43.34
CA GLY A 507 22.00 -38.96 42.02
C GLY A 507 22.90 -38.49 40.88
N ALA A 508 24.11 -39.07 40.78
CA ALA A 508 24.94 -38.98 39.59
C ALA A 508 24.53 -40.12 38.64
N ALA A 509 23.73 -39.78 37.64
CA ALA A 509 23.57 -40.45 36.35
C ALA A 509 22.68 -39.49 35.53
N ASP A 510 23.11 -39.12 34.32
CA ASP A 510 22.46 -38.20 33.34
C ASP A 510 23.19 -36.86 33.07
N ALA A 511 24.43 -36.68 33.55
CA ALA A 511 25.23 -35.48 33.28
C ALA A 511 26.36 -35.67 32.24
N ALA A 512 26.31 -36.71 31.39
CA ALA A 512 27.34 -36.97 30.37
C ALA A 512 26.87 -36.76 28.92
N ASP A 513 25.55 -36.68 28.65
CA ASP A 513 25.00 -36.47 27.30
C ASP A 513 24.41 -35.07 27.07
N ALA A 514 24.58 -34.14 28.01
CA ALA A 514 24.09 -32.75 27.91
C ALA A 514 25.20 -31.68 27.82
N VAL A 515 26.48 -32.08 27.74
CA VAL A 515 27.63 -31.16 27.65
C VAL A 515 28.21 -31.07 26.23
N ALA A 516 27.64 -31.79 25.25
CA ALA A 516 28.09 -31.79 23.85
C ALA A 516 27.19 -30.97 22.89
N ALA A 517 26.37 -30.05 23.40
CA ALA A 517 25.57 -29.11 22.60
C ALA A 517 26.08 -27.65 22.71
N GLY A 518 27.32 -27.46 23.16
CA GLY A 518 27.98 -26.16 23.28
C GLY A 518 29.05 -25.99 22.21
N ALA A 519 28.67 -25.52 21.03
CA ALA A 519 29.51 -24.84 20.03
C ALA A 519 28.58 -24.36 18.88
N ALA A 520 28.85 -23.29 18.13
CA ALA A 520 30.15 -22.71 17.89
C ALA A 520 30.00 -21.24 17.48
N LEU A 521 30.54 -20.32 18.27
CA LEU A 521 31.41 -19.31 17.68
C LEU A 521 32.73 -20.05 17.46
N GLU A 522 33.10 -20.38 16.23
CA GLU A 522 34.39 -20.99 15.98
C GLU A 522 35.46 -19.90 16.06
N LEU A 523 36.14 -19.89 17.21
CA LEU A 523 36.75 -18.66 17.70
C LEU A 523 38.03 -18.25 16.97
N GLN A 524 38.60 -19.11 16.13
CA GLN A 524 39.89 -18.85 15.50
C GLN A 524 40.24 -19.88 14.42
N VAL A 525 40.29 -19.43 13.18
CA VAL A 525 40.88 -20.19 12.07
C VAL A 525 42.15 -19.47 11.59
N PRO A 526 43.27 -20.18 11.33
CA PRO A 526 44.48 -19.55 10.84
C PRO A 526 44.26 -18.85 9.48
N PRO A 527 45.01 -17.79 9.15
CA PRO A 527 44.79 -17.01 7.93
C PRO A 527 44.87 -17.77 6.60
N GLY A 528 45.51 -18.95 6.57
CA GLY A 528 45.54 -19.82 5.39
C GLY A 528 44.22 -20.54 5.09
N GLU A 529 43.26 -20.52 6.01
CA GLU A 529 42.02 -21.30 5.93
C GLU A 529 40.75 -20.41 5.88
N VAL A 530 40.90 -19.13 5.54
CA VAL A 530 39.79 -18.16 5.51
C VAL A 530 38.66 -18.56 4.56
N GLU A 531 38.99 -19.14 3.41
CA GLU A 531 37.98 -19.65 2.48
C GLU A 531 37.20 -20.82 3.08
N ALA A 532 37.88 -21.71 3.80
CA ALA A 532 37.23 -22.81 4.52
C ALA A 532 36.34 -22.28 5.64
N LEU A 533 36.77 -21.25 6.38
CA LEU A 533 35.94 -20.56 7.37
C LEU A 533 34.68 -19.97 6.73
N ALA A 534 34.81 -19.25 5.61
CA ALA A 534 33.68 -18.64 4.92
C ALA A 534 32.66 -19.70 4.43
N LYS A 535 33.15 -20.80 3.85
CA LYS A 535 32.31 -21.93 3.43
C LYS A 535 31.58 -22.57 4.61
N ARG A 536 32.29 -22.84 5.70
CA ARG A 536 31.74 -23.47 6.90
C ARG A 536 30.69 -22.62 7.59
N VAL A 537 30.93 -21.32 7.77
CA VAL A 537 29.95 -20.39 8.35
C VAL A 537 28.68 -20.35 7.49
N ALA A 538 28.83 -20.42 6.17
CA ALA A 538 27.71 -20.40 5.25
C ALA A 538 26.91 -21.73 5.25
N SER A 539 27.59 -22.88 5.22
CA SER A 539 26.95 -24.20 5.11
C SER A 539 26.49 -24.79 6.45
N GLU A 540 27.25 -24.63 7.53
CA GLU A 540 26.92 -25.28 8.81
C GLU A 540 25.74 -24.55 9.50
N ALA A 541 24.66 -25.27 9.79
CA ALA A 541 23.45 -24.71 10.38
C ALA A 541 23.66 -24.12 11.79
N THR A 542 24.61 -24.65 12.55
CA THR A 542 24.91 -24.26 13.94
C THR A 542 25.92 -23.11 14.05
N LEU A 543 26.75 -22.90 13.03
CA LEU A 543 27.80 -21.90 13.02
C LEU A 543 27.23 -20.58 12.51
N VAL A 544 27.09 -19.60 13.41
CA VAL A 544 26.53 -18.27 13.07
C VAL A 544 27.61 -17.23 12.74
N ALA A 545 28.85 -17.47 13.17
CA ALA A 545 29.99 -16.64 12.81
C ALA A 545 31.34 -17.32 13.06
N GLY A 546 32.37 -16.80 12.39
CA GLY A 546 33.76 -17.21 12.53
C GLY A 546 34.71 -16.01 12.55
N ILE A 547 35.80 -16.12 13.30
CA ILE A 547 36.83 -15.07 13.41
C ILE A 547 38.16 -15.63 12.87
N CYS A 548 38.80 -14.89 11.97
CA CYS A 548 40.16 -15.13 11.53
C CYS A 548 41.07 -13.99 12.02
N PRO A 549 41.71 -14.14 13.20
CA PRO A 549 42.59 -13.11 13.71
C PRO A 549 43.89 -13.04 12.90
N GLY A 550 44.43 -11.83 12.79
CA GLY A 550 45.65 -11.59 12.02
C GLY A 550 45.47 -11.81 10.51
N PHE A 551 44.24 -11.73 10.00
CA PHE A 551 43.96 -11.84 8.57
C PHE A 551 44.82 -10.87 7.77
N LEU A 552 44.86 -9.59 8.15
CA LEU A 552 45.71 -8.59 7.49
C LEU A 552 47.21 -8.84 7.72
N SER A 553 47.62 -9.10 8.96
CA SER A 553 49.05 -9.24 9.32
C SER A 553 49.70 -10.47 8.70
N SER A 554 48.92 -11.47 8.31
CA SER A 554 49.40 -12.66 7.61
C SER A 554 49.81 -12.43 6.15
N GLN A 555 49.37 -11.31 5.56
CA GLN A 555 49.56 -11.00 4.15
C GLN A 555 50.43 -9.74 4.02
N SER A 556 51.69 -9.93 3.63
CA SER A 556 52.66 -8.82 3.50
C SER A 556 52.17 -7.70 2.57
N ARG A 557 51.35 -8.03 1.56
CA ARG A 557 50.76 -7.06 0.61
C ARG A 557 49.83 -6.03 1.25
N TRP A 558 49.33 -6.27 2.46
CA TRP A 558 48.39 -5.38 3.15
C TRP A 558 48.94 -4.78 4.44
N ALA A 559 50.23 -5.02 4.74
CA ALA A 559 50.83 -4.60 6.00
C ALA A 559 50.74 -3.08 6.26
N GLY A 560 50.73 -2.27 5.19
CA GLY A 560 50.60 -0.81 5.29
C GLY A 560 49.18 -0.29 5.52
N LEU A 561 48.13 -1.11 5.31
CA LEU A 561 46.75 -0.64 5.35
C LEU A 561 46.30 -0.22 6.75
N THR A 562 46.77 -0.91 7.80
CA THR A 562 46.43 -0.56 9.19
C THR A 562 47.03 0.79 9.59
N ASP A 563 48.27 1.04 9.19
CA ASP A 563 48.98 2.29 9.48
C ASP A 563 48.42 3.45 8.65
N TRP A 564 48.06 3.18 7.39
CA TRP A 564 47.36 4.14 6.54
C TRP A 564 45.98 4.50 7.10
N ALA A 565 45.16 3.50 7.46
CA ALA A 565 43.85 3.72 8.07
C ALA A 565 43.96 4.52 9.38
N GLN A 566 44.98 4.25 10.20
CA GLN A 566 45.26 5.04 11.41
C GLN A 566 45.57 6.51 11.07
N ARG A 567 46.41 6.77 10.07
CA ARG A 567 46.75 8.14 9.65
C ARG A 567 45.53 8.86 9.10
N LEU A 568 44.72 8.19 8.27
CA LEU A 568 43.49 8.76 7.73
C LEU A 568 42.50 9.09 8.85
N CYS A 569 42.27 8.15 9.77
CA CYS A 569 41.37 8.35 10.90
C CYS A 569 41.85 9.40 11.89
N SER A 570 43.16 9.68 11.96
CA SER A 570 43.71 10.75 12.81
C SER A 570 43.34 12.16 12.33
N LEU A 571 42.82 12.30 11.10
CA LEU A 571 42.30 13.57 10.59
C LEU A 571 40.96 13.95 11.25
N GLY A 572 40.24 12.96 11.78
CA GLY A 572 39.02 13.14 12.56
C GLY A 572 37.78 13.50 11.75
N GLU A 573 36.97 14.43 12.26
CA GLU A 573 35.67 14.78 11.67
C GLU A 573 35.75 15.19 10.18
N PRO A 574 36.77 15.94 9.70
CA PRO A 574 36.93 16.23 8.28
C PRO A 574 37.05 14.99 7.37
N ALA A 575 37.51 13.85 7.90
CA ALA A 575 37.63 12.59 7.17
C ALA A 575 36.44 11.65 7.41
N LYS A 576 35.41 12.11 8.13
CA LYS A 576 34.22 11.33 8.43
C LYS A 576 33.35 11.17 7.20
N ASP A 577 33.09 9.92 6.85
CA ASP A 577 32.30 9.58 5.69
C ASP A 577 31.70 8.18 5.81
N GLU A 578 30.71 7.89 4.99
CA GLU A 578 30.12 6.56 4.81
C GLU A 578 30.06 6.26 3.30
N LEU A 579 31.07 5.54 2.79
CA LEU A 579 31.13 5.23 1.36
C LEU A 579 30.41 3.91 1.08
N LEU A 580 29.39 3.96 0.22
CA LEU A 580 28.47 2.85 -0.04
C LEU A 580 28.48 2.48 -1.53
N TYR A 581 28.81 1.21 -1.82
CA TYR A 581 28.95 0.70 -3.17
C TYR A 581 28.03 -0.50 -3.39
N TRP A 582 27.21 -0.44 -4.43
CA TRP A 582 26.27 -1.50 -4.79
C TRP A 582 26.61 -2.04 -6.18
N GLU A 583 26.58 -3.36 -6.35
CA GLU A 583 26.82 -3.96 -7.66
C GLU A 583 25.82 -3.42 -8.71
N THR A 584 26.34 -2.97 -9.85
CA THR A 584 25.63 -2.37 -10.99
C THR A 584 25.13 -0.94 -10.79
N TYR A 585 25.13 -0.40 -9.57
CA TYR A 585 24.71 0.98 -9.30
C TYR A 585 25.79 1.98 -9.73
N LEU A 586 25.50 2.89 -10.66
CA LEU A 586 26.48 3.80 -11.30
C LEU A 586 27.56 3.07 -12.15
N ALA A 587 27.29 1.83 -12.58
CA ALA A 587 28.12 1.12 -13.54
C ALA A 587 28.11 1.82 -14.92
N LYS A 588 29.30 2.04 -15.48
CA LYS A 588 29.44 2.50 -16.87
C LYS A 588 28.99 1.39 -17.84
N PRO A 589 28.55 1.69 -19.07
CA PRO A 589 28.15 0.67 -20.03
C PRO A 589 29.26 -0.37 -20.24
N ARG A 590 28.91 -1.66 -20.04
CA ARG A 590 29.83 -2.83 -20.12
C ARG A 590 30.88 -2.92 -19.01
N GLU A 591 30.81 -2.07 -18.00
CA GLU A 591 31.64 -2.19 -16.80
C GLU A 591 31.16 -3.40 -15.98
N ARG A 592 32.11 -4.22 -15.51
CA ARG A 592 31.82 -5.34 -14.60
C ARG A 592 31.70 -4.82 -13.18
N GLY A 593 30.91 -5.48 -12.33
CA GLY A 593 30.70 -5.07 -10.93
C GLY A 593 32.00 -4.80 -10.17
N HIS A 594 32.98 -5.71 -10.23
CA HIS A 594 34.29 -5.46 -9.61
C HIS A 594 35.01 -4.23 -10.17
N ALA A 595 35.05 -4.08 -11.49
CA ALA A 595 35.73 -2.94 -12.12
C ALA A 595 35.06 -1.61 -11.73
N GLN A 596 33.73 -1.61 -11.62
CA GLN A 596 32.95 -0.49 -11.11
C GLN A 596 33.34 -0.16 -9.67
N LEU A 597 33.32 -1.14 -8.75
CA LEU A 597 33.70 -0.93 -7.34
C LEU A 597 35.10 -0.32 -7.23
N LEU A 598 36.09 -0.92 -7.88
CA LEU A 598 37.48 -0.45 -7.78
C LEU A 598 37.69 0.94 -8.41
N ARG A 599 36.85 1.33 -9.37
CA ARG A 599 36.87 2.68 -9.91
C ARG A 599 36.25 3.66 -8.91
N GLN A 600 35.06 3.36 -8.40
CA GLN A 600 34.35 4.25 -7.48
C GLN A 600 35.17 4.50 -6.21
N VAL A 601 35.78 3.46 -5.63
CA VAL A 601 36.69 3.62 -4.47
C VAL A 601 37.82 4.60 -4.78
N ARG A 602 38.46 4.50 -5.95
CA ARG A 602 39.53 5.44 -6.32
C ARG A 602 39.03 6.87 -6.52
N GLU A 603 37.86 7.03 -7.14
CA GLU A 603 37.23 8.32 -7.37
C GLU A 603 36.85 8.97 -6.02
N ASP A 604 36.22 8.23 -5.10
CA ASP A 604 35.77 8.73 -3.80
C ASP A 604 36.93 9.09 -2.86
N PHE A 605 38.02 8.33 -2.85
CA PHE A 605 39.23 8.70 -2.07
C PHE A 605 39.98 9.90 -2.68
N ALA A 606 39.92 10.08 -4.00
CA ALA A 606 40.47 11.26 -4.65
C ALA A 606 39.65 12.52 -4.31
N ASP A 607 38.32 12.40 -4.32
CA ASP A 607 37.37 13.44 -3.91
C ASP A 607 37.47 13.78 -2.42
N MET A 608 37.59 12.77 -1.55
CA MET A 608 37.80 12.96 -0.12
C MET A 608 39.02 13.82 0.18
N ALA A 609 40.13 13.62 -0.55
CA ALA A 609 41.30 14.47 -0.38
C ALA A 609 41.04 15.94 -0.77
N GLU A 610 40.19 16.20 -1.77
CA GLU A 610 39.78 17.57 -2.13
C GLU A 610 38.95 18.19 -1.01
N ARG A 611 37.93 17.46 -0.53
CA ARG A 611 37.09 17.89 0.59
C ARG A 611 37.90 18.14 1.86
N LEU A 612 38.91 17.32 2.14
CA LEU A 612 39.80 17.54 3.29
C LEU A 612 40.54 18.88 3.20
N VAL A 613 41.03 19.26 2.02
CA VAL A 613 41.68 20.57 1.80
C VAL A 613 40.67 21.70 1.98
N GLU A 614 39.45 21.54 1.45
CA GLU A 614 38.36 22.52 1.61
C GLU A 614 37.98 22.74 3.09
N HIS A 615 38.04 21.68 3.90
CA HIS A 615 37.81 21.74 5.36
C HIS A 615 39.04 22.21 6.16
N GLY A 616 40.07 22.73 5.48
CA GLY A 616 41.24 23.35 6.11
C GLY A 616 42.35 22.38 6.52
N CYS A 617 42.29 21.10 6.10
CA CYS A 617 43.45 20.22 6.28
C CYS A 617 44.61 20.69 5.39
N SER A 618 45.84 20.51 5.87
CA SER A 618 47.01 20.77 5.03
C SER A 618 47.04 19.81 3.83
N GLU A 619 47.55 20.27 2.69
CA GLU A 619 47.76 19.41 1.50
C GLU A 619 48.56 18.14 1.84
N ALA A 620 49.54 18.21 2.75
CA ALA A 620 50.29 17.05 3.20
C ALA A 620 49.45 16.05 4.00
N SER A 621 48.47 16.55 4.77
CA SER A 621 47.52 15.72 5.53
C SER A 621 46.46 15.10 4.61
N ALA A 622 45.90 15.90 3.69
CA ALA A 622 44.93 15.44 2.70
C ALA A 622 45.54 14.43 1.71
N ALA A 623 46.84 14.55 1.42
CA ALA A 623 47.56 13.60 0.58
C ALA A 623 47.49 12.15 1.09
N VAL A 624 47.25 11.93 2.39
CA VAL A 624 47.06 10.58 2.96
C VAL A 624 45.90 9.85 2.29
N ALA A 625 44.77 10.52 2.00
CA ALA A 625 43.64 9.93 1.29
C ALA A 625 43.95 9.60 -0.19
N ARG A 626 44.93 10.30 -0.79
CA ARG A 626 45.40 10.12 -2.18
C ARG A 626 46.60 9.18 -2.34
N GLU A 627 47.08 8.54 -1.28
CA GLU A 627 48.22 7.60 -1.36
C GLU A 627 47.86 6.39 -2.23
N THR A 628 48.19 6.46 -3.52
CA THR A 628 47.77 5.49 -4.55
C THR A 628 48.13 4.05 -4.19
N GLU A 629 49.30 3.84 -3.57
CA GLU A 629 49.73 2.50 -3.13
C GLU A 629 48.77 1.89 -2.09
N ASN A 630 48.27 2.70 -1.14
CA ASN A 630 47.34 2.24 -0.11
C ASN A 630 45.91 2.09 -0.64
N VAL A 631 45.47 2.98 -1.53
CA VAL A 631 44.16 2.85 -2.20
C VAL A 631 44.13 1.61 -3.11
N ASP A 632 45.21 1.32 -3.82
CA ASP A 632 45.34 0.10 -4.62
C ASP A 632 45.41 -1.16 -3.74
N ALA A 633 46.12 -1.11 -2.60
CA ALA A 633 46.12 -2.21 -1.64
C ALA A 633 44.72 -2.45 -1.02
N LEU A 634 43.93 -1.39 -0.79
CA LEU A 634 42.53 -1.47 -0.34
C LEU A 634 41.66 -2.10 -1.44
N CYS A 635 41.85 -1.72 -2.70
CA CYS A 635 41.17 -2.32 -3.85
C CYS A 635 41.46 -3.84 -3.94
N ASP A 636 42.72 -4.23 -3.80
CA ASP A 636 43.14 -5.64 -3.79
C ASP A 636 42.52 -6.42 -2.62
N LEU A 637 42.41 -5.79 -1.46
CA LEU A 637 41.75 -6.35 -0.28
C LEU A 637 40.24 -6.54 -0.53
N LEU A 638 39.54 -5.54 -1.04
CA LEU A 638 38.11 -5.62 -1.38
C LEU A 638 37.83 -6.73 -2.40
N GLN A 639 38.70 -6.87 -3.41
CA GLN A 639 38.60 -7.95 -4.38
C GLN A 639 38.73 -9.34 -3.72
N GLN A 640 39.65 -9.49 -2.76
CA GLN A 640 39.79 -10.72 -1.99
C GLN A 640 38.54 -10.99 -1.15
N LEU A 641 38.00 -9.99 -0.47
CA LEU A 641 36.80 -10.13 0.36
C LEU A 641 35.59 -10.54 -0.49
N LEU A 642 35.41 -9.96 -1.67
CA LEU A 642 34.35 -10.38 -2.59
C LEU A 642 34.53 -11.84 -3.06
N THR A 643 35.77 -12.26 -3.33
CA THR A 643 36.07 -13.65 -3.70
C THR A 643 35.71 -14.62 -2.55
N LEU A 644 36.00 -14.24 -1.31
CA LEU A 644 35.63 -15.02 -0.12
C LEU A 644 34.11 -15.06 0.10
N LEU A 645 33.42 -13.96 -0.16
CA LEU A 645 31.97 -13.86 -0.08
C LEU A 645 31.29 -14.78 -1.11
N GLU A 646 31.78 -14.78 -2.35
CA GLU A 646 31.34 -15.69 -3.41
C GLU A 646 31.56 -17.16 -3.03
N ALA A 647 32.74 -17.48 -2.48
CA ALA A 647 33.06 -18.84 -2.04
C ALA A 647 32.12 -19.32 -0.92
N GLY A 648 31.83 -18.46 0.07
CA GLY A 648 30.89 -18.77 1.15
C GLY A 648 29.46 -18.95 0.63
N THR A 649 29.01 -18.04 -0.23
CA THR A 649 27.63 -18.07 -0.76
C THR A 649 27.37 -19.25 -1.70
N ALA A 650 28.37 -19.68 -2.46
CA ALA A 650 28.30 -20.89 -3.27
C ALA A 650 28.10 -22.15 -2.41
N ALA A 651 28.86 -22.28 -1.31
CA ALA A 651 28.72 -23.40 -0.38
C ALA A 651 27.33 -23.46 0.28
N ALA A 652 26.76 -22.30 0.66
CA ALA A 652 25.39 -22.26 1.18
C ALA A 652 24.32 -22.67 0.13
N ALA A 653 24.55 -22.37 -1.15
CA ALA A 653 23.62 -22.75 -2.22
C ALA A 653 23.65 -24.26 -2.49
N GLU A 654 24.82 -24.89 -2.42
CA GLU A 654 24.97 -26.34 -2.57
C GLU A 654 24.26 -27.10 -1.45
N ASP A 655 24.41 -26.67 -0.19
CA ASP A 655 23.76 -27.30 0.98
C ASP A 655 22.22 -27.23 0.90
N LEU A 656 21.66 -26.11 0.40
CA LEU A 656 20.22 -25.96 0.17
C LEU A 656 19.70 -26.91 -0.93
N LEU A 657 20.49 -27.13 -1.98
CA LEU A 657 20.13 -28.06 -3.03
C LEU A 657 20.15 -29.51 -2.53
N GLU A 658 21.17 -29.91 -1.76
CA GLU A 658 21.26 -31.25 -1.18
C GLU A 658 20.15 -31.53 -0.15
N THR A 659 19.87 -30.59 0.74
CA THR A 659 18.78 -30.72 1.72
C THR A 659 17.39 -30.76 1.07
N SER A 660 17.21 -30.06 -0.06
CA SER A 660 15.96 -30.14 -0.85
C SER A 660 15.82 -31.46 -1.63
N ALA A 661 16.93 -32.06 -2.08
CA ALA A 661 16.95 -33.31 -2.82
C ALA A 661 16.66 -34.53 -1.92
N LEU A 662 17.06 -34.45 -0.64
CA LEU A 662 16.71 -35.43 0.38
C LEU A 662 15.30 -35.17 0.91
N GLY A 663 14.30 -35.37 0.05
CA GLY A 663 12.89 -35.35 0.44
C GLY A 663 12.63 -36.22 1.68
N PRO A 664 11.62 -35.90 2.51
CA PRO A 664 11.42 -36.55 3.80
C PRO A 664 11.16 -38.05 3.62
N SER A 665 12.21 -38.86 3.76
CA SER A 665 12.13 -40.33 3.84
C SER A 665 11.53 -40.72 5.20
N GLY A 666 10.24 -40.45 5.36
CA GLY A 666 9.45 -40.88 6.51
C GLY A 666 9.19 -42.38 6.46
N LYS A 667 10.05 -43.18 7.09
CA LYS A 667 9.70 -44.53 7.57
C LYS A 667 8.75 -44.42 8.77
N GLY A 668 7.51 -43.99 8.52
CA GLY A 668 6.41 -44.09 9.47
C GLY A 668 5.68 -45.42 9.30
N LYS A 669 5.97 -46.41 10.15
CA LYS A 669 5.14 -47.62 10.28
C LYS A 669 3.79 -47.24 10.90
N GLY A 670 2.80 -46.92 10.07
CA GLY A 670 1.40 -46.75 10.47
C GLY A 670 0.51 -47.81 9.80
N LYS A 671 0.05 -48.80 10.57
CA LYS A 671 -1.04 -49.70 10.18
C LYS A 671 -2.36 -48.93 10.25
N GLY A 672 -3.13 -48.86 9.17
CA GLY A 672 -4.55 -48.45 9.25
C GLY A 672 -5.22 -48.01 7.94
N GLY A 673 -5.90 -48.96 7.28
CA GLY A 673 -7.25 -48.81 6.70
C GLY A 673 -7.62 -47.67 5.73
N ALA A 674 -7.59 -47.98 4.43
CA ALA A 674 -8.61 -47.72 3.39
C ALA A 674 -9.46 -46.42 3.39
N LYS A 675 -9.30 -45.60 2.34
CA LYS A 675 -10.17 -45.56 1.14
C LYS A 675 -9.69 -44.45 0.19
N GLY A 676 -9.64 -44.77 -1.10
CA GLY A 676 -9.00 -43.96 -2.12
C GLY A 676 -9.78 -42.71 -2.55
N GLN A 677 -9.02 -41.71 -2.96
CA GLN A 677 -9.42 -40.68 -3.92
C GLN A 677 -8.23 -40.37 -4.82
N SER A 678 -8.55 -40.17 -6.09
CA SER A 678 -7.71 -40.13 -7.28
C SER A 678 -6.63 -39.05 -7.25
N ALA A 679 -5.39 -39.46 -7.55
CA ALA A 679 -4.27 -38.60 -7.86
C ALA A 679 -4.56 -37.77 -9.12
N GLY A 680 -4.72 -36.46 -8.94
CA GLY A 680 -4.48 -35.46 -9.97
C GLY A 680 -2.98 -35.21 -10.03
N ALA A 681 -2.40 -35.35 -11.22
CA ALA A 681 -1.02 -34.99 -11.50
C ALA A 681 -0.88 -33.46 -11.43
N ASP A 682 -0.59 -32.94 -10.23
CA ASP A 682 0.00 -31.62 -10.08
C ASP A 682 1.42 -31.71 -10.63
N GLY A 683 1.61 -31.14 -11.82
CA GLY A 683 2.91 -31.05 -12.46
C GLY A 683 3.86 -30.26 -11.57
N ASP A 684 4.94 -30.91 -11.16
CA ASP A 684 6.08 -30.30 -10.49
C ASP A 684 6.52 -29.07 -11.30
N ALA A 685 6.12 -27.88 -10.82
CA ALA A 685 6.66 -26.65 -11.34
C ALA A 685 8.17 -26.70 -11.12
N PRO A 686 9.01 -26.47 -12.16
CA PRO A 686 10.44 -26.48 -11.98
C PRO A 686 10.81 -25.49 -10.86
N PRO A 687 11.79 -25.83 -10.00
CA PRO A 687 12.20 -24.93 -8.93
C PRO A 687 12.53 -23.56 -9.54
N PRO A 688 12.16 -22.46 -8.86
CA PRO A 688 12.45 -21.12 -9.35
C PRO A 688 13.95 -21.00 -9.65
N PRO A 689 14.34 -20.33 -10.74
CA PRO A 689 15.74 -20.15 -11.07
C PRO A 689 16.46 -19.49 -9.87
N PRO A 690 17.73 -19.85 -9.60
CA PRO A 690 18.49 -19.26 -8.51
C PRO A 690 18.47 -17.74 -8.66
N GLN A 691 17.99 -17.06 -7.62
CA GLN A 691 17.93 -15.60 -7.64
C GLN A 691 19.34 -15.05 -7.84
N ARG A 692 19.46 -14.11 -8.79
CA ARG A 692 20.70 -13.38 -8.96
C ARG A 692 20.97 -12.60 -7.68
N ARG A 693 22.23 -12.64 -7.31
CA ARG A 693 22.78 -12.34 -6.00
C ARG A 693 23.80 -11.21 -6.23
N PHE A 694 23.76 -10.14 -5.43
CA PHE A 694 24.52 -8.91 -5.65
C PHE A 694 25.41 -8.60 -4.44
N PHE A 695 26.56 -7.96 -4.66
CA PHE A 695 27.38 -7.46 -3.56
C PHE A 695 27.00 -6.03 -3.16
N ALA A 696 27.28 -5.74 -1.90
CA ALA A 696 27.21 -4.44 -1.27
C ALA A 696 28.50 -4.23 -0.45
N VAL A 697 29.14 -3.08 -0.58
CA VAL A 697 30.35 -2.74 0.19
C VAL A 697 30.10 -1.42 0.90
N ARG A 698 30.41 -1.38 2.20
CA ARG A 698 30.33 -0.21 3.05
C ARG A 698 31.71 0.06 3.67
N LEU A 699 32.18 1.29 3.55
CA LEU A 699 33.39 1.79 4.22
C LEU A 699 32.97 2.88 5.20
N ASP A 700 33.01 2.56 6.49
CA ASP A 700 32.77 3.53 7.55
C ASP A 700 34.09 4.23 7.90
N LEU A 701 34.21 5.51 7.57
CA LEU A 701 35.42 6.31 7.76
C LEU A 701 35.18 7.30 8.91
N CYS A 702 36.02 7.24 9.95
CA CYS A 702 35.90 8.09 11.14
C CYS A 702 34.48 8.10 11.77
N GLN A 703 33.72 7.03 11.59
CA GLN A 703 32.37 6.93 12.14
C GLN A 703 32.43 6.56 13.63
N GLU A 704 31.55 7.18 14.41
CA GLU A 704 31.22 6.67 15.74
C GLU A 704 30.44 5.38 15.54
N GLY A 705 31.05 4.23 15.85
CA GLY A 705 30.42 2.94 15.59
C GLY A 705 29.06 2.81 16.27
N CYS A 706 28.13 2.10 15.64
CA CYS A 706 26.81 1.83 16.20
C CYS A 706 26.95 1.03 17.50
N ALA A 707 26.76 1.69 18.64
CA ALA A 707 26.92 1.05 19.95
C ALA A 707 25.79 0.05 20.26
N LYS A 708 24.66 0.10 19.56
CA LYS A 708 23.52 -0.79 19.77
C LYS A 708 23.75 -2.13 19.06
N PHE A 709 23.38 -3.25 19.70
CA PHE A 709 23.24 -4.52 18.99
C PHE A 709 22.22 -4.40 17.84
N HIS A 710 22.56 -4.96 16.69
CA HIS A 710 21.68 -5.07 15.54
C HIS A 710 21.62 -6.50 15.01
N ASP A 711 20.50 -6.75 14.33
CA ASP A 711 20.12 -8.01 13.75
C ASP A 711 20.02 -7.83 12.24
N ASP A 712 20.87 -8.53 11.49
CA ASP A 712 20.93 -8.44 10.02
C ASP A 712 19.90 -9.33 9.31
N ARG A 713 18.84 -9.77 9.99
CA ARG A 713 17.86 -10.73 9.44
C ARG A 713 17.29 -10.37 8.09
N ARG A 714 17.21 -9.08 7.79
CA ARG A 714 16.44 -8.59 6.66
C ARG A 714 17.21 -8.57 5.34
N PHE A 715 18.54 -8.66 5.33
CA PHE A 715 19.28 -8.16 4.17
C PHE A 715 20.32 -9.11 3.57
N THR A 716 20.91 -10.04 4.34
CA THR A 716 22.11 -10.75 3.85
C THR A 716 22.08 -12.27 4.03
N THR A 717 22.88 -12.96 3.21
CA THR A 717 23.17 -14.40 3.30
C THR A 717 24.45 -14.66 4.10
N VAL A 718 25.51 -13.92 3.76
CA VAL A 718 26.81 -13.92 4.42
C VAL A 718 27.26 -12.46 4.46
N ARG A 719 27.90 -12.06 5.57
CA ARG A 719 28.50 -10.74 5.77
C ARG A 719 29.95 -10.92 6.19
N LEU A 720 30.84 -10.13 5.61
CA LEU A 720 32.23 -10.03 6.02
C LEU A 720 32.45 -8.67 6.68
N VAL A 721 33.11 -8.65 7.84
CA VAL A 721 33.46 -7.43 8.56
C VAL A 721 34.94 -7.42 8.85
N LEU A 722 35.62 -6.32 8.53
CA LEU A 722 37.06 -6.17 8.70
C LEU A 722 37.42 -4.76 9.20
N PRO A 723 37.78 -4.59 10.49
CA PRO A 723 38.28 -3.32 11.01
C PRO A 723 39.73 -3.10 10.57
N LEU A 724 40.00 -2.10 9.73
CA LEU A 724 41.39 -1.71 9.39
C LEU A 724 42.03 -0.88 10.49
N PHE A 725 41.24 -0.05 11.17
CA PHE A 725 41.65 0.75 12.32
C PHE A 725 40.50 0.89 13.31
N GLY A 726 40.84 0.99 14.60
CA GLY A 726 39.86 1.01 15.68
C GLY A 726 39.54 -0.38 16.22
N ALA A 727 38.60 -0.42 17.16
CA ALA A 727 38.16 -1.67 17.75
C ALA A 727 37.10 -2.33 16.86
N GLY A 728 37.21 -3.65 16.70
CA GLY A 728 36.33 -4.40 15.81
C GLY A 728 34.92 -4.59 16.39
N PRO A 729 34.00 -5.18 15.60
CA PRO A 729 32.69 -5.53 16.10
C PRO A 729 32.78 -6.47 17.30
N VAL A 730 31.86 -6.30 18.23
CA VAL A 730 31.65 -7.15 19.39
C VAL A 730 30.54 -8.13 19.07
N LEU A 731 30.82 -9.42 19.21
CA LEU A 731 29.90 -10.49 18.86
C LEU A 731 29.21 -11.05 20.09
N ALA A 732 27.90 -11.25 20.02
CA ALA A 732 27.11 -11.94 21.03
C ALA A 732 26.62 -13.28 20.48
N ALA A 733 27.18 -14.37 21.00
CA ALA A 733 26.77 -15.73 20.64
C ALA A 733 25.29 -15.95 20.97
N ARG A 734 24.61 -16.77 20.17
CA ARG A 734 23.15 -16.97 20.23
C ARG A 734 22.66 -17.39 21.63
N GLU A 735 23.43 -18.20 22.33
CA GLU A 735 23.19 -18.71 23.67
C GLU A 735 23.39 -17.67 24.78
N ASN A 736 24.13 -16.60 24.49
CA ASN A 736 24.42 -15.53 25.44
C ASN A 736 23.42 -14.37 25.34
N VAL A 737 22.59 -14.35 24.29
CA VAL A 737 21.58 -13.31 24.05
C VAL A 737 20.27 -13.62 24.77
N ASP A 738 19.75 -12.67 25.54
CA ASP A 738 18.37 -12.68 26.03
C ASP A 738 17.40 -12.31 24.90
N TRP A 739 17.02 -13.33 24.12
CA TRP A 739 16.07 -13.18 23.01
C TRP A 739 14.65 -12.80 23.45
N VAL A 740 14.29 -13.02 24.71
CA VAL A 740 12.95 -12.64 25.21
C VAL A 740 12.94 -11.13 25.40
N PHE A 741 13.94 -10.60 26.11
CA PHE A 741 14.10 -9.16 26.30
C PHE A 741 14.25 -8.43 24.96
N TRP A 742 15.12 -8.93 24.07
CA TRP A 742 15.32 -8.38 22.73
C TRP A 742 14.01 -8.21 21.95
N LYS A 743 13.14 -9.23 21.95
CA LYS A 743 11.86 -9.21 21.23
C LYS A 743 10.80 -8.35 21.90
N GLN A 744 10.80 -8.27 23.23
CA GLN A 744 9.80 -7.51 23.99
C GLN A 744 9.97 -6.01 23.84
N GLU A 745 11.21 -5.53 23.78
CA GLU A 745 11.49 -4.09 23.69
C GLU A 745 11.38 -3.54 22.25
N ASP A 746 11.06 -4.37 21.25
CA ASP A 746 10.94 -4.03 19.80
C ASP A 746 12.09 -3.15 19.24
N GLY A 747 13.26 -3.22 19.90
CA GLY A 747 14.39 -2.34 19.67
C GLY A 747 14.35 -1.02 20.44
N LEU A 748 15.51 -0.56 20.90
CA LEU A 748 15.70 0.67 21.70
C LEU A 748 15.29 2.00 21.03
N LEU A 749 14.82 2.00 19.77
CA LEU A 749 14.76 3.21 18.92
C LEU A 749 13.85 4.32 19.49
N ASP A 750 12.69 3.95 20.06
CA ASP A 750 11.72 4.94 20.52
C ASP A 750 12.19 5.74 21.76
N LYS A 751 13.12 5.18 22.55
CA LYS A 751 13.59 5.80 23.80
C LYS A 751 14.80 6.71 23.60
N VAL A 752 15.56 6.52 22.51
CA VAL A 752 16.81 7.26 22.27
C VAL A 752 16.54 8.64 21.64
N GLY A 753 15.48 8.78 20.85
CA GLY A 753 15.21 10.01 20.08
C GLY A 753 14.95 11.28 20.89
N GLU A 754 14.60 11.17 22.18
CA GLU A 754 14.31 12.32 23.06
C GLU A 754 15.43 12.61 24.08
N SER A 755 16.50 11.81 24.09
CA SER A 755 17.55 11.88 25.11
C SER A 755 18.74 12.72 24.66
N THR A 756 19.49 13.28 25.61
CA THR A 756 20.82 13.87 25.30
C THR A 756 21.80 12.80 24.81
N PRO A 757 22.87 13.13 24.06
CA PRO A 757 23.84 12.13 23.58
C PRO A 757 24.44 11.25 24.68
N GLN A 758 24.66 11.81 25.87
CA GLN A 758 25.16 11.05 27.03
C GLN A 758 24.11 10.10 27.58
N GLU A 759 22.87 10.57 27.78
CA GLU A 759 21.76 9.73 28.24
C GLU A 759 21.43 8.61 27.24
N ALA A 760 21.47 8.93 25.94
CA ALA A 760 21.34 7.96 24.87
C ALA A 760 22.41 6.87 24.97
N ASN A 761 23.68 7.23 25.17
CA ASN A 761 24.77 6.28 25.37
C ASN A 761 24.58 5.42 26.61
N ASP A 762 24.15 6.01 27.74
CA ASP A 762 23.91 5.28 28.98
C ASP A 762 22.72 4.31 28.85
N LEU A 763 21.65 4.72 28.15
CA LEU A 763 20.51 3.87 27.81
C LEU A 763 20.90 2.71 26.90
N ILE A 764 21.69 2.99 25.85
CA ILE A 764 22.22 1.95 24.95
C ILE A 764 23.08 0.95 25.72
N LYS A 765 23.94 1.45 26.61
CA LYS A 765 24.81 0.60 27.42
C LYS A 765 24.02 -0.30 28.36
N ALA A 766 23.06 0.26 29.09
CA ALA A 766 22.19 -0.49 29.99
C ALA A 766 21.32 -1.51 29.23
N TRP A 767 20.86 -1.17 28.03
CA TRP A 767 20.09 -2.08 27.18
C TRP A 767 20.94 -3.23 26.66
N ASN A 768 22.13 -2.96 26.13
CA ASN A 768 23.05 -3.99 25.66
C ASN A 768 23.48 -4.93 26.78
N GLU A 769 23.74 -4.43 27.99
CA GLU A 769 24.09 -5.28 29.14
C GLU A 769 22.98 -6.27 29.49
N LYS A 770 21.72 -5.87 29.30
CA LYS A 770 20.56 -6.78 29.43
C LYS A 770 20.46 -7.77 28.26
N VAL A 771 20.73 -7.33 27.04
CA VAL A 771 20.71 -8.19 25.85
C VAL A 771 21.81 -9.25 25.92
N CYS A 772 23.06 -8.85 26.16
CA CYS A 772 24.20 -9.72 26.32
C CYS A 772 25.22 -9.05 27.27
N PRO A 773 25.47 -9.62 28.46
CA PRO A 773 26.45 -9.07 29.39
C PRO A 773 27.86 -8.98 28.75
N PRO A 774 28.65 -7.91 29.02
CA PRO A 774 29.99 -7.75 28.44
C PRO A 774 30.95 -8.92 28.69
N SER A 775 30.78 -9.64 29.81
CA SER A 775 31.58 -10.84 30.12
C SER A 775 31.32 -12.04 29.21
N LYS A 776 30.25 -11.99 28.41
CA LYS A 776 29.84 -13.03 27.46
C LYS A 776 30.01 -12.61 26.00
N GLU A 777 30.47 -11.39 25.78
CA GLU A 777 30.76 -10.84 24.47
C GLU A 777 32.13 -11.32 23.97
N THR A 778 32.27 -11.44 22.65
CA THR A 778 33.55 -11.74 22.01
C THR A 778 34.01 -10.52 21.21
N PRO A 779 34.97 -9.73 21.72
CA PRO A 779 35.52 -8.60 20.98
C PRO A 779 36.41 -9.11 19.85
N THR A 780 36.48 -8.34 18.76
CA THR A 780 37.39 -8.60 17.66
C THR A 780 38.47 -7.52 17.61
N SER A 781 39.68 -7.90 17.20
CA SER A 781 40.82 -6.98 17.12
C SER A 781 40.97 -6.42 15.70
N GLN A 782 41.63 -5.25 15.63
CA GLN A 782 42.07 -4.65 14.37
C GLN A 782 42.76 -5.69 13.46
N GLY A 783 42.38 -5.69 12.19
CA GLY A 783 42.89 -6.59 11.17
C GLY A 783 42.40 -8.03 11.25
N SER A 784 41.45 -8.35 12.13
CA SER A 784 40.76 -9.64 12.15
C SER A 784 39.60 -9.65 11.16
N LEU A 785 39.48 -10.69 10.35
CA LEU A 785 38.31 -10.87 9.49
C LEU A 785 37.22 -11.62 10.25
N VAL A 786 36.02 -11.04 10.26
CA VAL A 786 34.83 -11.64 10.85
C VAL A 786 33.90 -12.08 9.73
N VAL A 787 33.51 -13.35 9.74
CA VAL A 787 32.50 -13.90 8.82
C VAL A 787 31.23 -14.12 9.61
N LEU A 788 30.13 -13.52 9.17
CA LEU A 788 28.82 -13.59 9.80
C LEU A 788 27.84 -14.32 8.87
N LYS A 789 27.03 -15.21 9.44
CA LYS A 789 25.90 -15.82 8.73
C LYS A 789 24.70 -14.87 8.80
N GLY A 790 24.20 -14.46 7.64
CA GLY A 790 23.05 -13.58 7.53
C GLY A 790 21.74 -14.27 7.95
N GLY A 791 20.75 -13.48 8.40
CA GLY A 791 19.59 -14.05 9.09
C GLY A 791 18.51 -14.66 8.19
N THR A 792 18.67 -14.64 6.86
CA THR A 792 17.83 -15.44 5.96
C THR A 792 17.98 -16.96 6.19
N HIS A 793 19.10 -17.39 6.79
CA HIS A 793 19.41 -18.80 7.04
C HIS A 793 19.40 -19.17 8.53
N SER A 794 18.93 -18.30 9.42
CA SER A 794 18.86 -18.58 10.86
C SER A 794 17.63 -17.96 11.52
N GLU A 795 16.90 -18.75 12.30
CA GLU A 795 15.80 -18.25 13.15
C GLU A 795 16.28 -17.25 14.22
N LYS A 796 17.54 -17.35 14.63
CA LYS A 796 18.18 -16.50 15.64
C LYS A 796 19.59 -16.14 15.15
N PRO A 797 19.76 -14.97 14.53
CA PRO A 797 21.03 -14.52 13.97
C PRO A 797 22.02 -14.20 15.08
N LEU A 798 23.28 -14.04 14.72
CA LEU A 798 24.25 -13.43 15.61
C LEU A 798 23.90 -11.95 15.79
N LEU A 799 23.93 -11.46 17.03
CA LEU A 799 23.91 -10.04 17.27
C LEU A 799 25.35 -9.52 17.30
N HIS A 800 25.56 -8.36 16.70
CA HIS A 800 26.83 -7.65 16.78
C HIS A 800 26.58 -6.17 17.00
N ARG A 801 27.60 -5.48 17.51
CA ARG A 801 27.61 -4.03 17.75
C ARG A 801 29.03 -3.51 17.59
N ALA A 802 29.21 -2.20 17.43
CA ALA A 802 30.52 -1.60 17.62
C ALA A 802 30.92 -1.63 19.11
N THR A 803 32.22 -1.61 19.37
CA THR A 803 32.76 -1.38 20.72
C THR A 803 32.31 -0.04 21.27
N TYR A 804 32.09 0.03 22.59
CA TYR A 804 31.83 1.30 23.23
C TYR A 804 33.05 2.20 23.10
N CYS A 805 32.86 3.31 22.41
CA CYS A 805 33.81 4.40 22.47
C CYS A 805 33.67 5.04 23.86
N PRO A 806 34.75 5.19 24.64
CA PRO A 806 34.68 6.05 25.80
C PRO A 806 34.31 7.44 25.29
N VAL A 807 33.19 8.00 25.78
CA VAL A 807 32.81 9.39 25.52
C VAL A 807 34.02 10.24 25.87
N ALA A 808 34.45 11.08 24.94
CA ALA A 808 35.62 11.94 25.13
C ALA A 808 35.50 12.62 26.49
N ASP A 809 36.48 12.40 27.38
CA ASP A 809 36.48 13.02 28.70
C ASP A 809 36.45 14.54 28.47
N PRO A 810 35.41 15.27 28.94
CA PRO A 810 35.33 16.71 28.72
C PRO A 810 36.52 17.46 29.34
N ALA A 811 37.24 16.84 30.29
CA ALA A 811 38.49 17.37 30.83
C ALA A 811 39.71 17.14 29.92
N LYS A 812 39.59 16.29 28.88
CA LYS A 812 40.62 15.98 27.88
C LYS A 812 40.04 16.04 26.46
N PRO A 813 39.58 17.21 25.99
CA PRO A 813 38.98 17.38 24.66
C PRO A 813 39.92 17.04 23.49
N GLN A 814 41.21 16.81 23.75
CA GLN A 814 42.18 16.37 22.75
C GLN A 814 42.23 14.85 22.54
N GLN A 815 41.57 14.06 23.40
CA GLN A 815 41.41 12.63 23.15
C GLN A 815 40.22 12.46 22.20
N ALA A 816 40.49 12.59 20.91
CA ALA A 816 39.53 12.36 19.85
C ALA A 816 38.79 11.03 20.09
N PRO A 817 37.47 10.95 19.81
CA PRO A 817 36.76 9.68 19.83
C PRO A 817 37.54 8.70 18.94
N PRO A 818 37.56 7.39 19.26
CA PRO A 818 38.31 6.43 18.49
C PRO A 818 37.61 6.27 17.13
N PHE A 819 37.98 7.13 16.20
CA PHE A 819 37.65 7.02 14.79
C PHE A 819 38.07 5.64 14.31
N GLN A 820 37.17 4.95 13.63
CA GLN A 820 37.44 3.63 13.06
C GLN A 820 37.38 3.70 11.54
N LEU A 821 38.07 2.77 10.90
CA LEU A 821 37.87 2.43 9.51
C LEU A 821 37.39 0.99 9.44
N LEU A 822 36.11 0.81 9.13
CA LEU A 822 35.46 -0.51 9.09
C LEU A 822 35.03 -0.83 7.67
N ILE A 823 35.41 -2.01 7.18
CA ILE A 823 34.91 -2.55 5.91
C ILE A 823 33.82 -3.56 6.21
N THR A 824 32.65 -3.37 5.61
CA THR A 824 31.57 -4.36 5.58
C THR A 824 31.30 -4.78 4.14
N VAL A 825 31.30 -6.08 3.88
CA VAL A 825 30.98 -6.64 2.56
C VAL A 825 29.81 -7.61 2.71
N ASP A 826 28.73 -7.31 2.02
CA ASP A 826 27.46 -7.97 2.13
C ASP A 826 27.04 -8.64 0.84
N HIS A 827 26.39 -9.79 1.00
CA HIS A 827 25.71 -10.46 -0.08
C HIS A 827 24.19 -10.22 0.02
N VAL A 828 23.63 -9.40 -0.87
CA VAL A 828 22.23 -8.96 -0.87
C VAL A 828 21.43 -9.52 -2.06
N THR A 829 20.10 -9.58 -1.92
CA THR A 829 19.20 -9.89 -3.04
C THR A 829 18.94 -8.65 -3.90
N ALA A 830 18.38 -8.83 -5.10
CA ALA A 830 18.00 -7.71 -5.97
C ALA A 830 17.07 -6.72 -5.25
N ASP A 831 16.03 -7.24 -4.61
CA ASP A 831 15.02 -6.43 -3.91
C ASP A 831 15.64 -5.65 -2.73
N VAL A 832 16.56 -6.27 -2.00
CA VAL A 832 17.26 -5.63 -0.89
C VAL A 832 18.23 -4.57 -1.39
N ARG A 833 18.99 -4.85 -2.45
CA ARG A 833 19.87 -3.87 -3.08
C ARG A 833 19.09 -2.64 -3.51
N ASP A 834 17.95 -2.85 -4.17
CA ASP A 834 17.13 -1.74 -4.68
C ASP A 834 16.55 -0.90 -3.53
N GLN A 835 16.10 -1.54 -2.44
CA GLN A 835 15.67 -0.84 -1.21
C GLN A 835 16.80 -0.04 -0.56
N LEU A 836 18.01 -0.59 -0.49
CA LEU A 836 19.16 0.10 0.11
C LEU A 836 19.63 1.28 -0.75
N ILE A 837 19.53 1.16 -2.08
CA ILE A 837 19.77 2.28 -3.00
C ILE A 837 18.72 3.38 -2.77
N GLU A 838 17.44 3.02 -2.68
CA GLU A 838 16.36 3.99 -2.42
C GLU A 838 16.56 4.72 -1.09
N MET A 839 16.85 3.99 -0.01
CA MET A 839 17.07 4.59 1.32
C MET A 839 18.25 5.56 1.36
N ASN A 840 19.33 5.29 0.62
CA ASN A 840 20.47 6.20 0.57
C ASN A 840 20.18 7.45 -0.25
N LEU A 841 19.46 7.31 -1.36
CA LEU A 841 19.09 8.44 -2.21
C LEU A 841 18.21 9.45 -1.47
N ASP A 842 17.35 8.98 -0.57
CA ASP A 842 16.50 9.85 0.24
C ASP A 842 17.29 10.63 1.32
N SER A 843 18.46 10.12 1.75
CA SER A 843 19.28 10.78 2.79
C SER A 843 20.12 11.96 2.28
N GLU A 844 20.37 12.02 0.97
CA GLU A 844 21.17 13.10 0.36
C GLU A 844 20.35 14.38 0.10
N ASP A 845 19.01 14.30 0.05
CA ASP A 845 18.11 15.43 -0.29
C ASP A 845 17.65 16.23 0.94
N ASP A 846 17.96 15.78 2.15
CA ASP A 846 17.68 16.51 3.41
C ASP A 846 18.78 17.55 3.74
N GLY A 847 19.78 17.69 2.87
CA GLY A 847 20.87 18.64 2.99
C GLY A 847 20.39 20.08 2.79
N GLU A 848 20.07 20.74 3.91
CA GLU A 848 20.12 22.19 4.11
C GLU A 848 19.64 23.00 2.89
N GLU A 849 18.33 23.13 2.71
CA GLU A 849 17.79 24.43 2.30
C GLU A 849 18.26 25.40 3.37
N GLY A 850 19.46 25.96 3.18
CA GLY A 850 20.00 27.00 4.03
C GLY A 850 18.89 28.03 4.20
N GLU A 851 18.52 28.27 5.45
CA GLU A 851 17.92 29.54 5.83
C GLU A 851 18.92 30.61 5.35
N GLU A 852 18.77 31.06 4.11
CA GLU A 852 19.23 32.35 3.66
C GLU A 852 18.52 33.33 4.58
N GLY A 853 19.18 33.65 5.70
CA GLY A 853 18.76 34.71 6.58
C GLY A 853 18.59 35.95 5.73
N ASP A 854 17.36 36.46 5.69
CA ASP A 854 17.04 37.77 5.15
C ASP A 854 18.10 38.76 5.65
N PRO A 855 18.92 39.38 4.77
CA PRO A 855 19.76 40.46 5.19
C PRO A 855 18.83 41.60 5.63
N GLU A 856 18.91 41.95 6.92
CA GLU A 856 18.22 43.09 7.53
C GLU A 856 18.32 44.33 6.62
N GLU A 857 17.16 44.91 6.28
CA GLU A 857 17.06 46.22 5.64
C GLU A 857 17.47 47.32 6.66
N ASP A 858 18.53 48.06 6.30
CA ASP A 858 18.83 49.44 6.72
C ASP A 858 18.69 50.37 5.51
#